data_AF-A0A8H7YUL1-F1
#
_entry.id   AF-A0A8H7YUL1-F1
#
_cell.length_a   1.000
_cell.length_b   1.000
_cell.length_c   1.000
_cell.angle_alpha   90.00
_cell.angle_beta   90.00
_cell.angle_gamma   90.00
#
_symmetry.space_group_name_H-M   'P 1'
#
loop_
_entity.id
_entity.type
_entity.pdbx_description
1 polymer ?
#
loop_
_entity_poly.entity_id
_entity_poly.type
_entity_poly.pdbx_seq_one_letter_code
_entity_poly.pdbx_strand_id
1 'polypeptide(L)'
;MKFAVDVSSEAGGNRSVISYFFHARGGPLEKTTVGMFRSLLYQLLTKLPQLRKILCSPKLETWKTNDSFEWNIELLKDLFTDAVKALGESPVICFIDALDECDDDSQARRILMFLYHLCVKFAIKWKTCFRVCVTSRHYPNISIPEHLSLNLELHAGHSSDITRYVASELRIGTDRTAQAVRTELQRKASGVFMWVVLVVDMLNKENDEGCSPRQLQKTLLAIPDDLHMLFRNILTRNKQNNEKFLLCMQWLLFAKRLLSPEELYLAILSGTSDEDIPTREAIDIQPDRVVKYLLNCSKGLAEAIGSRNRTMQFIHQSVRDFLLGEHGLESVDPNLGDNIIGQSHERLKQCCHNFIINNYFGPDKFPSCSSTHWTSFIGYATRRILYHADIAEGEGITQVPFLEKYGTSLFLALTTNREASPLYVAAAANLSNLIRILPSKLSYLEAEPSFWVTPLFVAISRGNDNALRAILKAQAEALPTTSRVHQLYGSLCDDIPKSKYLRDQFKLRFRLVDGVSPLSYVAIHCSERMLDFLLETGRWLPDTRDQDGRTPLSNASYCSVDQRVIKLLLANPEVDPNSRDDAGRTPLSYAAEAGNTDCVTELIQDSRVDLDSRDNKGWTPLSYAARAGNAECITELIQDSRVDLDSRDNKGRTPLSYAARAGNAECITELIQDSRVDLDSRDNKGRTPLSYAAEVGHEYCVTELIRTGRVDLDSRDNKGRTPLSYAARAGNAECITELIQDSRVDLDSRDNKGRTPLSYAAEVGHEYCVTELIRTGRVDLDSRDNKGRTPLSYAIINQWIEAVALLLRTGKVNIDCTDRHGLSPMDYARRCKHPGILGLLRCLTA
;
A
#
# COMPACT_ATOMS: atom_id res chain seq x y z
N MET A 1 18.94 -29.09 10.96
CA MET A 1 19.40 -27.69 10.83
C MET A 1 19.55 -26.96 12.16
N LYS A 2 18.53 -26.94 13.04
CA LYS A 2 18.55 -26.21 14.33
C LYS A 2 19.85 -26.39 15.16
N PHE A 3 20.28 -27.63 15.38
CA PHE A 3 21.56 -27.93 16.04
C PHE A 3 22.75 -27.21 15.39
N ALA A 4 22.84 -27.17 14.06
CA ALA A 4 23.93 -26.48 13.37
C ALA A 4 23.88 -24.97 13.58
N VAL A 5 22.67 -24.37 13.70
CA VAL A 5 22.48 -22.96 14.04
C VAL A 5 22.97 -22.67 15.46
N ASP A 6 22.57 -23.52 16.42
CA ASP A 6 22.91 -23.37 17.84
C ASP A 6 24.43 -23.50 18.03
N VAL A 7 25.05 -24.59 17.55
CA VAL A 7 26.50 -24.79 17.61
C VAL A 7 27.25 -23.67 16.89
N SER A 8 26.76 -23.22 15.74
CA SER A 8 27.42 -22.13 15.01
C SER A 8 27.39 -20.82 15.79
N SER A 9 26.30 -20.58 16.52
CA SER A 9 26.09 -19.39 17.35
C SER A 9 26.90 -19.45 18.66
N GLU A 10 27.06 -20.63 19.25
CA GLU A 10 27.77 -20.85 20.51
C GLU A 10 29.29 -20.93 20.36
N ALA A 11 29.81 -21.40 19.22
CA ALA A 11 31.23 -21.64 19.02
C ALA A 11 32.10 -20.37 18.85
N GLY A 12 31.74 -19.28 19.54
CA GLY A 12 32.63 -18.18 19.94
C GLY A 12 33.64 -17.72 18.90
N GLY A 13 33.22 -16.86 17.97
CA GLY A 13 34.10 -16.20 17.01
C GLY A 13 33.43 -14.96 16.42
N ASN A 14 34.19 -14.12 15.70
CA ASN A 14 33.73 -12.87 15.07
C ASN A 14 32.72 -13.09 13.89
N ARG A 15 31.97 -14.20 13.89
CA ARG A 15 31.05 -14.62 12.83
C ARG A 15 29.60 -14.40 13.21
N SER A 16 28.82 -13.86 12.29
CA SER A 16 27.38 -13.64 12.49
C SER A 16 26.57 -14.77 11.86
N VAL A 17 25.67 -15.36 12.65
CA VAL A 17 24.74 -16.40 12.19
C VAL A 17 23.36 -15.78 11.98
N ILE A 18 22.78 -15.98 10.80
CA ILE A 18 21.38 -15.65 10.47
C ILE A 18 20.65 -16.91 10.02
N SER A 19 19.36 -17.01 10.27
CA SER A 19 18.60 -18.22 9.93
C SER A 19 17.13 -17.96 9.62
N TYR A 20 16.56 -18.78 8.75
CA TYR A 20 15.13 -18.82 8.50
C TYR A 20 14.65 -20.26 8.34
N PHE A 21 13.50 -20.57 8.93
CA PHE A 21 12.90 -21.90 8.90
C PHE A 21 11.54 -21.76 8.21
N PHE A 22 11.38 -22.35 7.02
CA PHE A 22 10.08 -22.41 6.39
C PHE A 22 9.13 -23.24 7.25
N HIS A 23 7.88 -22.79 7.32
CA HIS A 23 6.83 -23.52 8.00
C HIS A 23 5.56 -23.53 7.17
N ALA A 24 5.23 -24.67 6.57
CA ALA A 24 4.11 -24.81 5.64
C ALA A 24 2.74 -24.41 6.24
N ARG A 25 2.61 -24.43 7.57
CA ARG A 25 1.39 -24.06 8.31
C ARG A 25 1.52 -22.78 9.14
N GLY A 26 2.66 -22.10 9.00
CA GLY A 26 2.91 -20.83 9.64
C GLY A 26 2.09 -19.70 9.03
N GLY A 27 2.24 -18.51 9.60
CA GLY A 27 1.69 -17.30 9.01
C GLY A 27 2.27 -17.03 7.62
N PRO A 28 1.70 -16.08 6.84
CA PRO A 28 2.19 -15.75 5.50
C PRO A 28 3.70 -15.42 5.44
N LEU A 29 4.27 -14.85 6.49
CA LEU A 29 5.70 -14.52 6.58
C LEU A 29 6.60 -15.71 6.96
N GLU A 30 6.04 -16.86 7.29
CA GLU A 30 6.79 -18.07 7.68
C GLU A 30 6.87 -19.08 6.53
N LYS A 31 5.95 -18.99 5.56
CA LYS A 31 5.96 -19.82 4.35
C LYS A 31 6.53 -19.12 3.12
N THR A 32 6.45 -17.79 3.03
CA THR A 32 6.84 -17.05 1.82
C THR A 32 8.31 -16.63 1.76
N THR A 33 8.80 -16.48 0.54
CA THR A 33 10.13 -15.95 0.21
C THR A 33 10.34 -14.50 0.66
N VAL A 34 9.27 -13.70 0.61
CA VAL A 34 9.24 -12.32 1.15
C VAL A 34 9.48 -12.34 2.65
N GLY A 35 8.81 -13.25 3.36
CA GLY A 35 9.04 -13.49 4.79
C GLY A 35 10.49 -13.85 5.10
N MET A 36 11.05 -14.79 4.33
CA MET A 36 12.45 -15.20 4.43
C MET A 36 13.42 -14.03 4.31
N PHE A 37 13.38 -13.27 3.21
CA PHE A 37 14.33 -12.17 3.03
C PHE A 37 14.14 -11.03 4.04
N ARG A 38 12.91 -10.72 4.44
CA ARG A 38 12.64 -9.72 5.48
C ARG A 38 13.28 -10.13 6.81
N SER A 39 13.11 -11.38 7.21
CA SER A 39 13.70 -11.92 8.44
C SER A 39 15.22 -11.93 8.38
N LEU A 40 15.80 -12.42 7.28
CA LEU A 40 17.25 -12.49 7.09
C LEU A 40 17.89 -11.09 7.07
N LEU A 41 17.30 -10.13 6.36
CA LEU A 41 17.74 -8.73 6.39
C LEU A 41 17.66 -8.14 7.79
N TYR A 42 16.54 -8.32 8.49
CA TYR A 42 16.36 -7.82 9.84
C TYR A 42 17.44 -8.36 10.79
N GLN A 43 17.70 -9.67 10.76
CA GLN A 43 18.75 -10.29 11.57
C GLN A 43 20.13 -9.74 11.21
N LEU A 44 20.42 -9.58 9.92
CA LEU A 44 21.71 -9.10 9.44
C LEU A 44 21.95 -7.64 9.87
N LEU A 45 20.97 -6.76 9.70
CA LEU A 45 21.03 -5.34 10.10
C LEU A 45 21.04 -5.13 11.63
N THR A 46 20.51 -6.08 12.38
CA THR A 46 20.53 -6.07 13.85
C THR A 46 21.89 -6.50 14.37
N LYS A 47 22.47 -7.57 13.81
CA LYS A 47 23.77 -8.11 14.22
C LYS A 47 24.95 -7.28 13.72
N LEU A 48 24.81 -6.64 12.55
CA LEU A 48 25.85 -5.82 11.91
C LEU A 48 25.29 -4.41 11.60
N PRO A 49 25.22 -3.51 12.62
CA PRO A 49 24.63 -2.19 12.46
C PRO A 49 25.24 -1.32 11.36
N GLN A 50 26.52 -1.54 11.01
CA GLN A 50 27.21 -0.85 9.91
C GLN A 50 26.56 -1.08 8.53
N LEU A 51 25.76 -2.14 8.39
CA LEU A 51 25.03 -2.45 7.16
C LEU A 51 23.77 -1.61 6.99
N ARG A 52 23.29 -0.91 8.03
CA ARG A 52 22.08 -0.07 7.95
C ARG A 52 22.18 1.02 6.89
N LYS A 53 23.40 1.42 6.48
CA LYS A 53 23.65 2.35 5.37
C LYS A 53 23.04 1.92 4.03
N ILE A 54 22.76 0.63 3.82
CA ILE A 54 22.08 0.16 2.60
C ILE A 54 20.65 0.70 2.50
N LEU A 55 20.02 1.06 3.63
CA LEU A 55 18.69 1.68 3.68
C LEU A 55 18.69 3.13 3.19
N CYS A 56 19.86 3.75 3.04
CA CYS A 56 20.05 5.09 2.48
C CYS A 56 20.48 5.05 1.00
N SER A 57 20.42 3.88 0.35
CA SER A 57 20.80 3.73 -1.06
C SER A 57 19.85 4.55 -1.95
N PRO A 58 20.35 5.33 -2.94
CA PRO A 58 19.51 6.03 -3.91
C PRO A 58 18.57 5.10 -4.67
N LYS A 59 18.90 3.80 -4.74
CA LYS A 59 17.99 2.79 -5.28
C LYS A 59 16.66 2.78 -4.53
N LEU A 60 16.63 2.94 -3.20
CA LEU A 60 15.35 3.00 -2.47
C LEU A 60 14.45 4.14 -2.97
N GLU A 61 15.02 5.28 -3.40
CA GLU A 61 14.26 6.40 -3.97
C GLU A 61 13.67 6.04 -5.34
N THR A 62 14.37 5.26 -6.18
CA THR A 62 13.83 4.77 -7.46
C THR A 62 12.68 3.77 -7.30
N TRP A 63 12.53 3.18 -6.10
CA TRP A 63 11.44 2.26 -5.77
C TRP A 63 10.40 2.87 -4.81
N LYS A 64 10.53 4.16 -4.45
CA LYS A 64 9.46 4.93 -3.80
C LYS A 64 8.46 5.37 -4.86
N THR A 65 7.50 4.53 -5.15
CA THR A 65 6.29 4.94 -5.87
C THR A 65 5.26 5.43 -4.85
N ASN A 66 5.28 6.73 -4.54
CA ASN A 66 4.37 7.43 -3.61
C ASN A 66 4.34 6.90 -2.15
N ASP A 67 3.70 7.66 -1.26
CA ASP A 67 3.87 7.74 0.21
C ASP A 67 3.74 6.46 1.09
N SER A 68 3.80 5.23 0.56
CA SER A 68 3.95 4.01 1.38
C SER A 68 4.92 2.98 0.79
N PHE A 69 5.93 2.61 1.58
CA PHE A 69 6.95 1.63 1.24
C PHE A 69 6.48 0.19 1.49
N GLU A 70 6.24 -0.60 0.44
CA GLU A 70 5.98 -2.05 0.55
C GLU A 70 7.18 -2.91 0.10
N TRP A 71 7.44 -4.00 0.83
CA TRP A 71 8.54 -4.92 0.54
C TRP A 71 8.21 -5.86 -0.64
N ASN A 72 8.85 -5.64 -1.79
CA ASN A 72 8.83 -6.56 -2.94
C ASN A 72 10.01 -7.55 -2.86
N ILE A 73 9.83 -8.77 -3.38
CA ILE A 73 10.89 -9.79 -3.47
C ILE A 73 12.12 -9.31 -4.24
N GLU A 74 11.97 -8.58 -5.34
CA GLU A 74 13.12 -8.07 -6.11
C GLU A 74 13.88 -6.98 -5.34
N LEU A 75 13.15 -6.06 -4.71
CA LEU A 75 13.74 -5.06 -3.79
C LEU A 75 14.48 -5.73 -2.62
N LEU A 76 13.88 -6.75 -2.02
CA LEU A 76 14.47 -7.51 -0.92
C LEU A 76 15.74 -8.25 -1.36
N LYS A 77 15.74 -8.86 -2.54
CA LYS A 77 16.93 -9.48 -3.14
C LYS A 77 18.02 -8.45 -3.40
N ASP A 78 17.68 -7.29 -3.93
CA ASP A 78 18.63 -6.20 -4.18
C ASP A 78 19.24 -5.68 -2.88
N LEU A 79 18.42 -5.41 -1.87
CA LEU A 79 18.90 -4.98 -0.56
C LEU A 79 19.74 -6.04 0.13
N PHE A 80 19.34 -7.31 0.03
CA PHE A 80 20.14 -8.41 0.58
C PHE A 80 21.47 -8.55 -0.15
N THR A 81 21.49 -8.35 -1.47
CA THR A 81 22.71 -8.33 -2.29
C THR A 81 23.62 -7.17 -1.90
N ASP A 82 23.07 -5.96 -1.72
CA ASP A 82 23.81 -4.78 -1.27
C ASP A 82 24.34 -4.97 0.17
N ALA A 83 23.58 -5.65 1.04
CA ALA A 83 24.04 -6.02 2.38
C ALA A 83 25.23 -6.99 2.33
N VAL A 84 25.15 -8.04 1.52
CA VAL A 84 26.24 -9.01 1.33
C VAL A 84 27.49 -8.36 0.75
N LYS A 85 27.34 -7.41 -0.19
CA LYS A 85 28.44 -6.61 -0.72
C LYS A 85 29.12 -5.75 0.36
N ALA A 86 28.33 -5.23 1.30
CA ALA A 86 28.80 -4.34 2.36
C ALA A 86 29.40 -5.08 3.58
N LEU A 87 29.45 -6.42 3.59
CA LEU A 87 29.98 -7.21 4.71
C LEU A 87 31.47 -6.96 5.00
N GLY A 88 32.25 -6.60 3.97
CA GLY A 88 33.70 -6.52 4.10
C GLY A 88 34.29 -7.82 4.64
N GLU A 89 35.08 -7.73 5.70
CA GLU A 89 35.72 -8.88 6.35
C GLU A 89 34.83 -9.60 7.37
N SER A 90 33.60 -9.13 7.62
CA SER A 90 32.69 -9.73 8.62
C SER A 90 32.13 -11.06 8.09
N PRO A 91 32.49 -12.21 8.68
CA PRO A 91 32.01 -13.50 8.22
C PRO A 91 30.55 -13.75 8.63
N VAL A 92 29.73 -14.17 7.68
CA VAL A 92 28.30 -14.46 7.88
C VAL A 92 27.97 -15.86 7.37
N ILE A 93 27.23 -16.61 8.19
CA ILE A 93 26.65 -17.91 7.82
C ILE A 93 25.12 -17.78 7.86
N CYS A 94 24.48 -18.13 6.76
CA CYS A 94 23.04 -18.09 6.58
C CYS A 94 22.47 -19.52 6.51
N PHE A 95 21.54 -19.85 7.39
CA PHE A 95 20.86 -21.15 7.41
C PHE A 95 19.41 -21.00 6.91
N ILE A 96 19.01 -21.81 5.94
CA ILE A 96 17.64 -21.85 5.42
C ILE A 96 17.16 -23.30 5.52
N ASP A 97 16.14 -23.54 6.33
CA ASP A 97 15.59 -24.88 6.58
C ASP A 97 14.28 -25.12 5.85
N ALA A 98 14.05 -26.37 5.43
CA ALA A 98 12.83 -26.86 4.78
C ALA A 98 12.42 -26.05 3.53
N LEU A 99 13.34 -25.84 2.59
CA LEU A 99 13.03 -25.07 1.37
C LEU A 99 11.83 -25.64 0.58
N ASP A 100 11.57 -26.94 0.69
CA ASP A 100 10.41 -27.62 0.11
C ASP A 100 9.06 -27.25 0.76
N GLU A 101 9.05 -26.55 1.88
CA GLU A 101 7.85 -26.02 2.54
C GLU A 101 7.46 -24.60 2.07
N CYS A 102 8.16 -24.05 1.08
CA CYS A 102 7.80 -22.77 0.44
C CYS A 102 6.48 -22.91 -0.34
N ASP A 103 5.59 -21.91 -0.29
CA ASP A 103 4.27 -21.95 -0.93
C ASP A 103 4.26 -21.99 -2.47
N ASP A 104 5.43 -21.94 -3.11
CA ASP A 104 5.58 -21.97 -4.57
C ASP A 104 6.89 -22.68 -4.95
N ASP A 105 6.77 -23.90 -5.49
CA ASP A 105 7.88 -24.73 -5.97
C ASP A 105 8.74 -24.02 -7.03
N SER A 106 8.15 -23.15 -7.85
CA SER A 106 8.88 -22.39 -8.85
C SER A 106 9.76 -21.32 -8.20
N GLN A 107 9.37 -20.80 -7.03
CA GLN A 107 10.14 -19.82 -6.27
C GLN A 107 11.28 -20.44 -5.49
N ALA A 108 11.09 -21.64 -4.93
CA ALA A 108 12.16 -22.40 -4.28
C ALA A 108 13.38 -22.55 -5.20
N ARG A 109 13.15 -22.93 -6.47
CA ARG A 109 14.20 -23.02 -7.51
C ARG A 109 14.87 -21.67 -7.78
N ARG A 110 14.09 -20.61 -7.95
CA ARG A 110 14.60 -19.26 -8.23
C ARG A 110 15.45 -18.71 -7.08
N ILE A 111 15.03 -18.93 -5.83
CA ILE A 111 15.81 -18.55 -4.64
C ILE A 111 17.12 -19.32 -4.60
N LEU A 112 17.07 -20.63 -4.80
CA LEU A 112 18.27 -21.45 -4.74
C LEU A 112 19.31 -21.00 -5.78
N MET A 113 18.87 -20.70 -7.00
CA MET A 113 19.72 -20.10 -8.04
C MET A 113 20.21 -18.70 -7.70
N PHE A 114 19.37 -17.86 -7.09
CA PHE A 114 19.78 -16.54 -6.61
C PHE A 114 20.86 -16.62 -5.53
N LEU A 115 20.68 -17.48 -4.52
CA LEU A 115 21.64 -17.69 -3.43
C LEU A 115 22.95 -18.28 -3.96
N TYR A 116 22.87 -19.21 -4.92
CA TYR A 116 24.04 -19.75 -5.61
C TYR A 116 24.84 -18.64 -6.31
N HIS A 117 24.19 -17.81 -7.13
CA HIS A 117 24.84 -16.68 -7.79
C HIS A 117 25.41 -15.67 -6.77
N LEU A 118 24.70 -15.41 -5.69
CA LEU A 118 25.15 -14.52 -4.62
C LEU A 118 26.44 -15.02 -3.97
N CYS A 119 26.55 -16.32 -3.69
CA CYS A 119 27.75 -16.91 -3.08
C CYS A 119 28.90 -17.06 -4.08
N VAL A 120 28.66 -17.71 -5.21
CA VAL A 120 29.73 -18.16 -6.13
C VAL A 120 30.17 -17.04 -7.07
N LYS A 121 29.26 -16.19 -7.54
CA LYS A 121 29.59 -15.12 -8.48
C LYS A 121 29.92 -13.81 -7.76
N PHE A 122 29.10 -13.42 -6.80
CA PHE A 122 29.18 -12.08 -6.21
C PHE A 122 30.05 -12.00 -4.97
N ALA A 123 29.85 -12.86 -3.97
CA ALA A 123 30.64 -12.81 -2.73
C ALA A 123 32.14 -13.05 -2.99
N ILE A 124 32.49 -13.98 -3.89
CA ILE A 124 33.88 -14.19 -4.34
C ILE A 124 34.44 -12.92 -4.99
N LYS A 125 33.70 -12.31 -5.92
CA LYS A 125 34.10 -11.07 -6.59
C LYS A 125 34.32 -9.92 -5.61
N TRP A 126 33.49 -9.82 -4.58
CA TRP A 126 33.58 -8.77 -3.55
C TRP A 126 34.53 -9.12 -2.39
N LYS A 127 35.15 -10.31 -2.42
CA LYS A 127 35.98 -10.83 -1.35
C LYS A 127 35.28 -10.83 0.02
N THR A 128 33.97 -11.07 0.05
CA THR A 128 33.18 -11.14 1.29
C THR A 128 33.03 -12.58 1.76
N CYS A 129 33.05 -12.79 3.08
CA CYS A 129 32.90 -14.12 3.68
C CYS A 129 31.42 -14.41 3.97
N PHE A 130 30.66 -14.77 2.94
CA PHE A 130 29.24 -15.14 3.05
C PHE A 130 29.04 -16.61 2.66
N ARG A 131 28.43 -17.40 3.54
CA ARG A 131 28.14 -18.82 3.31
C ARG A 131 26.67 -19.10 3.56
N VAL A 132 26.07 -19.94 2.72
CA VAL A 132 24.66 -20.33 2.85
C VAL A 132 24.58 -21.85 2.97
N CYS A 133 23.79 -22.32 3.93
CA CYS A 133 23.45 -23.72 4.12
C CYS A 133 21.93 -23.86 3.96
N VAL A 134 21.51 -24.67 2.99
CA VAL A 134 20.10 -24.93 2.71
C VAL A 134 19.80 -26.40 2.93
N THR A 135 18.68 -26.71 3.57
CA THR A 135 18.13 -28.07 3.66
C THR A 135 16.79 -28.15 2.95
N SER A 136 16.52 -29.32 2.40
CA SER A 136 15.29 -29.64 1.70
C SER A 136 15.14 -31.16 1.63
N ARG A 137 13.90 -31.66 1.52
CA ARG A 137 13.66 -33.03 1.04
C ARG A 137 14.13 -33.18 -0.41
N HIS A 138 14.33 -34.43 -0.86
CA HIS A 138 14.90 -34.75 -2.18
C HIS A 138 14.18 -33.99 -3.31
N TYR A 139 14.87 -33.05 -3.95
CA TYR A 139 14.40 -32.36 -5.16
C TYR A 139 15.05 -33.01 -6.38
N PRO A 140 14.36 -33.90 -7.12
CA PRO A 140 14.99 -34.76 -8.11
C PRO A 140 15.57 -34.03 -9.34
N ASN A 141 15.34 -32.72 -9.53
CA ASN A 141 15.61 -32.04 -10.80
C ASN A 141 16.29 -30.65 -10.68
N ILE A 142 17.08 -30.38 -9.63
CA ILE A 142 17.87 -29.13 -9.54
C ILE A 142 19.35 -29.45 -9.60
N SER A 143 19.96 -29.28 -10.77
CA SER A 143 21.41 -29.37 -10.94
C SER A 143 22.07 -28.03 -10.59
N ILE A 144 22.79 -27.98 -9.47
CA ILE A 144 23.65 -26.84 -9.12
C ILE A 144 25.10 -27.22 -9.45
N PRO A 145 25.80 -26.48 -10.34
CA PRO A 145 27.08 -26.91 -10.90
C PRO A 145 28.19 -27.12 -9.85
N GLU A 146 28.28 -26.26 -8.82
CA GLU A 146 29.35 -26.30 -7.81
C GLU A 146 28.78 -26.06 -6.41
N HIS A 147 28.55 -27.12 -5.64
CA HIS A 147 28.10 -27.03 -4.26
C HIS A 147 28.58 -28.23 -3.43
N LEU A 148 28.74 -28.02 -2.13
CA LEU A 148 28.92 -29.12 -1.18
C LEU A 148 27.53 -29.65 -0.81
N SER A 149 27.15 -30.81 -1.34
CA SER A 149 25.94 -31.52 -0.92
C SER A 149 26.27 -32.56 0.14
N LEU A 150 25.40 -32.67 1.14
CA LEU A 150 25.47 -33.70 2.16
C LEU A 150 24.12 -34.43 2.19
N ASN A 151 24.10 -35.62 1.60
CA ASN A 151 22.95 -36.51 1.64
C ASN A 151 23.06 -37.36 2.91
N LEU A 152 22.33 -36.95 3.96
CA LEU A 152 22.36 -37.61 5.27
C LEU A 152 22.06 -39.11 5.17
N GLU A 153 21.11 -39.50 4.33
CA GLU A 153 20.68 -40.89 4.13
C GLU A 153 21.77 -41.79 3.54
N LEU A 154 22.71 -41.22 2.78
CA LEU A 154 23.82 -41.95 2.15
C LEU A 154 25.11 -41.93 2.98
N HIS A 155 25.10 -41.23 4.12
CA HIS A 155 26.29 -41.09 4.95
C HIS A 155 26.47 -42.33 5.84
N ALA A 156 27.69 -42.88 5.87
CA ALA A 156 28.01 -44.08 6.66
C ALA A 156 27.69 -43.97 8.17
N GLY A 157 27.58 -42.75 8.71
CA GLY A 157 27.25 -42.48 10.12
C GLY A 157 25.76 -42.58 10.44
N HIS A 158 24.87 -42.59 9.44
CA HIS A 158 23.41 -42.58 9.64
C HIS A 158 22.92 -43.79 10.46
N SER A 159 23.42 -44.98 10.15
CA SER A 159 23.13 -46.19 10.93
C SER A 159 23.71 -46.12 12.36
N SER A 160 24.82 -45.39 12.55
CA SER A 160 25.41 -45.17 13.89
C SER A 160 24.57 -44.22 14.73
N ASP A 161 23.91 -43.23 14.12
CA ASP A 161 23.02 -42.30 14.82
C ASP A 161 21.72 -42.99 15.26
N ILE A 162 21.14 -43.85 14.41
CA ILE A 162 20.04 -44.74 14.82
C ILE A 162 20.48 -45.62 16.00
N THR A 163 21.68 -46.21 15.92
CA THR A 163 22.23 -47.04 16.98
C THR A 163 22.36 -46.26 18.30
N ARG A 164 22.86 -45.02 18.24
CA ARG A 164 23.01 -44.15 19.40
C ARG A 164 21.67 -43.75 20.01
N TYR A 165 20.69 -43.39 19.17
CA TYR A 165 19.33 -43.04 19.61
C TYR A 165 18.64 -44.22 20.29
N VAL A 166 18.70 -45.41 19.70
CA VAL A 166 18.12 -46.63 20.31
C VAL A 166 18.79 -46.96 21.64
N ALA A 167 20.10 -46.74 21.76
CA ALA A 167 20.82 -46.95 23.00
C ALA A 167 20.42 -45.95 24.10
N SER A 168 20.13 -44.69 23.74
CA SER A 168 19.74 -43.65 24.70
C SER A 168 18.25 -43.70 25.07
N GLU A 169 17.36 -43.93 24.11
CA GLU A 169 15.93 -43.75 24.30
C GLU A 169 15.17 -45.04 24.63
N LEU A 170 15.68 -46.24 24.29
CA LEU A 170 14.97 -47.49 24.54
C LEU A 170 15.24 -48.04 25.96
N ARG A 171 14.21 -48.01 26.81
CA ARG A 171 14.25 -48.22 28.28
C ARG A 171 13.93 -49.64 28.73
N ILE A 172 14.45 -50.65 28.02
CA ILE A 172 14.09 -52.07 28.24
C ILE A 172 15.14 -52.87 29.05
N GLY A 173 16.04 -52.18 29.75
CA GLY A 173 17.17 -52.79 30.47
C GLY A 173 18.36 -53.18 29.58
N THR A 174 19.32 -53.93 30.14
CA THR A 174 20.60 -54.31 29.50
C THR A 174 20.83 -55.82 29.44
N ASP A 175 19.80 -56.64 29.65
CA ASP A 175 19.93 -58.08 29.59
C ASP A 175 20.15 -58.57 28.14
N ARG A 176 20.51 -59.86 27.99
CA ARG A 176 20.78 -60.45 26.67
C ARG A 176 19.58 -60.34 25.72
N THR A 177 18.36 -60.41 26.26
CA THR A 177 17.12 -60.28 25.51
C THR A 177 16.90 -58.85 25.03
N ALA A 178 17.11 -57.85 25.90
CA ALA A 178 17.06 -56.44 25.52
C ALA A 178 18.07 -56.09 24.43
N GLN A 179 19.28 -56.66 24.47
CA GLN A 179 20.26 -56.43 23.42
C GLN A 179 19.82 -57.02 22.07
N ALA A 180 19.17 -58.20 22.07
CA ALA A 180 18.60 -58.78 20.87
C ALA A 180 17.48 -57.91 20.27
N VAL A 181 16.62 -57.31 21.11
CA VAL A 181 15.58 -56.36 20.68
C VAL A 181 16.21 -55.12 20.03
N ARG A 182 17.28 -54.56 20.62
CA ARG A 182 17.99 -53.39 20.03
C ARG A 182 18.56 -53.70 18.65
N THR A 183 19.22 -54.84 18.48
CA THR A 183 19.79 -55.25 17.18
C THR A 183 18.71 -55.46 16.12
N GLU A 184 17.61 -56.13 16.48
CA GLU A 184 16.52 -56.38 15.55
C GLU A 184 15.79 -55.09 15.15
N LEU A 185 15.62 -54.16 16.09
CA LEU A 185 15.02 -52.85 15.83
C LEU A 185 15.86 -52.06 14.83
N GLN A 186 17.19 -52.03 15.03
CA GLN A 186 18.12 -51.38 14.10
C GLN A 186 18.06 -52.00 12.70
N ARG A 187 17.92 -53.32 12.61
CA ARG A 187 17.77 -54.03 11.33
C ARG A 187 16.48 -53.66 10.62
N LYS A 188 15.34 -53.71 11.31
CA LYS A 188 14.01 -53.41 10.75
C LYS A 188 13.82 -51.94 10.38
N ALA A 189 14.52 -51.03 11.06
CA ALA A 189 14.46 -49.60 10.76
C ALA A 189 14.83 -49.26 9.32
N SER A 190 15.68 -50.05 8.66
CA SER A 190 16.10 -49.86 7.26
C SER A 190 16.54 -48.41 6.94
N GLY A 191 17.16 -47.73 7.91
CA GLY A 191 17.58 -46.33 7.75
C GLY A 191 16.47 -45.27 7.90
N VAL A 192 15.23 -45.65 8.20
CA VAL A 192 14.12 -44.69 8.36
C VAL A 192 14.04 -44.24 9.81
N PHE A 193 14.63 -43.08 10.13
CA PHE A 193 14.70 -42.57 11.50
C PHE A 193 13.32 -42.35 12.14
N MET A 194 12.33 -41.89 11.37
CA MET A 194 10.95 -41.72 11.86
C MET A 194 10.32 -43.05 12.32
N TRP A 195 10.62 -44.14 11.63
CA TRP A 195 10.18 -45.48 12.03
C TRP A 195 10.76 -45.85 13.39
N VAL A 196 12.06 -45.57 13.60
CA VAL A 196 12.76 -45.84 14.87
C VAL A 196 12.12 -45.08 16.02
N VAL A 197 11.86 -43.78 15.85
CA VAL A 197 11.25 -42.94 16.89
C VAL A 197 9.89 -43.49 17.32
N LEU A 198 9.03 -43.84 16.36
CA LEU A 198 7.71 -44.40 16.62
C LEU A 198 7.78 -45.75 17.33
N VAL A 199 8.65 -46.65 16.85
CA VAL A 199 8.75 -48.02 17.40
C VAL A 199 9.40 -48.03 18.78
N VAL A 200 10.40 -47.19 19.03
CA VAL A 200 11.00 -47.03 20.36
C VAL A 200 9.96 -46.56 21.38
N ASP A 201 9.12 -45.58 21.02
CA ASP A 201 8.04 -45.11 21.89
C ASP A 201 7.01 -46.21 22.18
N MET A 202 6.60 -46.97 21.15
CA MET A 202 5.69 -48.12 21.33
C MET A 202 6.26 -49.18 22.28
N LEU A 203 7.54 -49.53 22.13
CA LEU A 203 8.19 -50.53 22.98
C LEU A 203 8.41 -50.01 24.40
N ASN A 204 8.76 -48.73 24.58
CA ASN A 204 8.86 -48.11 25.90
C ASN A 204 7.52 -48.14 26.61
N LYS A 205 6.42 -47.83 25.90
CA LYS A 205 5.07 -47.89 26.47
C LYS A 205 4.68 -49.29 26.93
N GLU A 206 4.93 -50.32 26.11
CA GLU A 206 4.66 -51.70 26.51
C GLU A 206 5.55 -52.15 27.68
N ASN A 207 6.79 -51.68 27.72
CA ASN A 207 7.70 -51.93 28.84
C ASN A 207 7.22 -51.26 30.14
N ASP A 208 6.74 -50.01 30.05
CA ASP A 208 6.15 -49.28 31.19
C ASP A 208 4.84 -49.93 31.68
N GLU A 209 4.12 -50.63 30.81
CA GLU A 209 2.97 -51.49 31.14
C GLU A 209 3.37 -52.85 31.76
N GLY A 210 4.67 -53.10 31.96
CA GLY A 210 5.21 -54.28 32.65
C GLY A 210 5.49 -55.49 31.75
N CYS A 211 5.53 -55.31 30.42
CA CYS A 211 5.82 -56.40 29.50
C CYS A 211 7.27 -56.89 29.62
N SER A 212 7.47 -58.21 29.60
CA SER A 212 8.82 -58.82 29.62
C SER A 212 9.58 -58.57 28.30
N PRO A 213 10.93 -58.57 28.31
CA PRO A 213 11.73 -58.41 27.08
C PRO A 213 11.39 -59.39 25.96
N ARG A 214 10.91 -60.61 26.29
CA ARG A 214 10.44 -61.60 25.31
C ARG A 214 9.13 -61.20 24.64
N GLN A 215 8.22 -60.54 25.37
CA GLN A 215 6.99 -60.00 24.81
C GLN A 215 7.31 -58.81 23.90
N LEU A 216 8.21 -57.91 24.33
CA LEU A 216 8.68 -56.80 23.50
C LEU A 216 9.32 -57.27 22.19
N GLN A 217 10.09 -58.35 22.23
CA GLN A 217 10.63 -58.98 21.01
C GLN A 217 9.54 -59.50 20.07
N LYS A 218 8.48 -60.11 20.60
CA LYS A 218 7.32 -60.54 19.80
C LYS A 218 6.57 -59.35 19.21
N THR A 219 6.36 -58.28 19.98
CA THR A 219 5.76 -57.04 19.51
C THR A 219 6.56 -56.47 18.35
N LEU A 220 7.88 -56.32 18.52
CA LEU A 220 8.76 -55.80 17.48
C LEU A 220 8.70 -56.63 16.18
N LEU A 221 8.63 -57.95 16.28
CA LEU A 221 8.50 -58.81 15.10
C LEU A 221 7.16 -58.62 14.35
N ALA A 222 6.08 -58.27 15.05
CA ALA A 222 4.78 -58.00 14.46
C ALA A 222 4.67 -56.61 13.80
N ILE A 223 5.58 -55.69 14.12
CA ILE A 223 5.64 -54.35 13.52
C ILE A 223 6.21 -54.47 12.08
N PRO A 224 5.58 -53.85 11.06
CA PRO A 224 6.08 -53.88 9.69
C PRO A 224 7.35 -53.03 9.53
N ASP A 225 8.25 -53.44 8.62
CA ASP A 225 9.52 -52.71 8.34
C ASP A 225 9.26 -51.41 7.56
N ASP A 226 8.18 -51.36 6.77
CA ASP A 226 7.78 -50.21 5.98
C ASP A 226 7.02 -49.15 6.79
N LEU A 227 7.43 -47.87 6.67
CA LEU A 227 6.84 -46.76 7.42
C LEU A 227 5.37 -46.49 7.04
N HIS A 228 5.01 -46.67 5.78
CA HIS A 228 3.63 -46.48 5.31
C HIS A 228 2.71 -47.54 5.94
N MET A 229 3.14 -48.80 5.96
CA MET A 229 2.44 -49.89 6.66
C MET A 229 2.42 -49.68 8.18
N LEU A 230 3.48 -49.12 8.78
CA LEU A 230 3.50 -48.76 10.19
C LEU A 230 2.44 -47.71 10.51
N PHE A 231 2.36 -46.63 9.72
CA PHE A 231 1.30 -45.63 9.88
C PHE A 231 -0.08 -46.25 9.75
N ARG A 232 -0.32 -47.09 8.75
CA ARG A 232 -1.60 -47.79 8.58
C ARG A 232 -1.96 -48.64 9.81
N ASN A 233 -0.99 -49.33 10.39
CA ASN A 233 -1.19 -50.09 11.63
C ASN A 233 -1.52 -49.18 12.83
N ILE A 234 -0.84 -48.04 12.97
CA ILE A 234 -1.14 -47.05 14.03
C ILE A 234 -2.57 -46.52 13.89
N LEU A 235 -2.96 -46.14 12.67
CA LEU A 235 -4.28 -45.60 12.36
C LEU A 235 -5.40 -46.59 12.68
N THR A 236 -5.23 -47.84 12.25
CA THR A 236 -6.26 -48.90 12.37
C THR A 236 -6.27 -49.63 13.71
N ARG A 237 -5.28 -49.40 14.59
CA ARG A 237 -5.23 -49.96 15.95
C ARG A 237 -6.44 -49.52 16.76
N ASN A 238 -7.13 -50.49 17.39
CA ASN A 238 -8.33 -50.30 18.23
C ASN A 238 -9.49 -49.59 17.49
N LYS A 239 -10.12 -50.28 16.52
CA LYS A 239 -11.23 -49.72 15.73
C LYS A 239 -12.48 -49.32 16.53
N GLN A 240 -12.64 -49.83 17.76
CA GLN A 240 -13.75 -49.43 18.63
C GLN A 240 -13.53 -48.00 19.14
N ASN A 241 -14.30 -47.07 18.58
CA ASN A 241 -14.44 -45.66 18.98
C ASN A 241 -13.23 -44.73 18.68
N ASN A 242 -12.78 -44.71 17.41
CA ASN A 242 -11.73 -43.81 16.90
C ASN A 242 -12.20 -42.36 16.61
N GLU A 243 -13.40 -41.94 17.02
CA GLU A 243 -13.94 -40.60 16.72
C GLU A 243 -13.02 -39.47 17.23
N LYS A 244 -12.51 -39.60 18.45
CA LYS A 244 -11.55 -38.66 19.06
C LYS A 244 -10.24 -38.58 18.27
N PHE A 245 -9.76 -39.72 17.78
CA PHE A 245 -8.57 -39.79 16.94
C PHE A 245 -8.79 -39.07 15.61
N LEU A 246 -9.92 -39.37 14.94
CA LEU A 246 -10.24 -38.77 13.66
C LEU A 246 -10.38 -37.25 13.75
N LEU A 247 -11.14 -36.75 14.73
CA LEU A 247 -11.28 -35.31 14.96
C LEU A 247 -9.94 -34.65 15.28
N CYS A 248 -9.08 -35.30 16.06
CA CYS A 248 -7.73 -34.81 16.33
C CYS A 248 -6.93 -34.65 15.03
N MET A 249 -6.95 -35.66 14.16
CA MET A 249 -6.26 -35.59 12.86
C MET A 249 -6.85 -34.51 11.95
N GLN A 250 -8.19 -34.40 11.87
CA GLN A 250 -8.86 -33.39 11.04
C GLN A 250 -8.56 -31.98 11.51
N TRP A 251 -8.62 -31.72 12.82
CA TRP A 251 -8.25 -30.42 13.39
C TRP A 251 -6.79 -30.07 13.12
N LEU A 252 -5.88 -31.03 13.29
CA LEU A 252 -4.48 -30.83 12.93
C LEU A 252 -4.35 -30.58 11.42
N LEU A 253 -5.07 -31.28 10.54
CA LEU A 253 -4.92 -31.15 9.09
C LEU A 253 -5.50 -29.87 8.49
N PHE A 254 -6.69 -29.45 8.97
CA PHE A 254 -7.59 -28.55 8.24
C PHE A 254 -7.96 -27.28 9.03
N ALA A 255 -7.52 -27.13 10.28
CA ALA A 255 -7.66 -25.87 10.99
C ALA A 255 -6.97 -24.71 10.21
N LYS A 256 -7.57 -23.52 10.24
CA LYS A 256 -7.01 -22.33 9.57
C LYS A 256 -5.64 -21.93 10.11
N ARG A 257 -5.40 -22.21 11.39
CA ARG A 257 -4.14 -22.02 12.11
C ARG A 257 -3.94 -23.17 13.08
N LEU A 258 -2.71 -23.36 13.53
CA LEU A 258 -2.43 -24.27 14.64
C LEU A 258 -3.19 -23.83 15.90
N LEU A 259 -3.75 -24.81 16.61
CA LEU A 259 -4.49 -24.62 17.85
C LEU A 259 -3.57 -24.84 19.05
N SER A 260 -3.84 -24.14 20.15
CA SER A 260 -3.20 -24.49 21.44
C SER A 260 -3.70 -25.85 21.92
N PRO A 261 -3.00 -26.51 22.86
CA PRO A 261 -3.50 -27.73 23.48
C PRO A 261 -4.93 -27.57 24.02
N GLU A 262 -5.21 -26.48 24.72
CA GLU A 262 -6.53 -26.20 25.29
C GLU A 262 -7.58 -26.01 24.19
N GLU A 263 -7.25 -25.29 23.13
CA GLU A 263 -8.15 -25.09 22.01
C GLU A 263 -8.46 -26.39 21.28
N LEU A 264 -7.44 -27.21 20.99
CA LEU A 264 -7.61 -28.50 20.30
C LEU A 264 -8.42 -29.48 21.14
N TYR A 265 -8.20 -29.50 22.45
CA TYR A 265 -8.96 -30.32 23.38
C TYR A 265 -10.45 -29.97 23.34
N LEU A 266 -10.79 -28.69 23.49
CA LEU A 266 -12.16 -28.20 23.39
C LEU A 266 -12.79 -28.50 22.02
N ALA A 267 -11.98 -28.35 20.96
CA ALA A 267 -12.41 -28.60 19.59
C ALA A 267 -12.78 -30.07 19.34
N ILE A 268 -12.01 -31.01 19.90
CA ILE A 268 -12.31 -32.45 19.83
C ILE A 268 -13.59 -32.76 20.62
N LEU A 269 -13.71 -32.27 21.86
CA LEU A 269 -14.89 -32.53 22.69
C LEU A 269 -16.19 -32.00 22.06
N SER A 270 -16.13 -30.86 21.38
CA SER A 270 -17.30 -30.28 20.69
C SER A 270 -17.85 -31.13 19.53
N GLY A 271 -17.05 -32.08 19.04
CA GLY A 271 -17.43 -32.99 17.95
C GLY A 271 -17.75 -34.41 18.39
N THR A 272 -17.61 -34.73 19.69
CA THR A 272 -17.88 -36.07 20.24
C THR A 272 -19.24 -36.10 20.94
N SER A 273 -19.92 -37.24 20.89
CA SER A 273 -21.26 -37.45 21.46
C SER A 273 -21.32 -37.59 22.99
N ASP A 274 -20.24 -37.25 23.71
CA ASP A 274 -20.22 -37.28 25.18
C ASP A 274 -21.09 -36.13 25.74
N GLU A 275 -22.07 -36.45 26.60
CA GLU A 275 -23.16 -35.54 27.06
C GLU A 275 -22.71 -34.30 27.85
N ASP A 276 -21.43 -34.17 28.20
CA ASP A 276 -20.86 -33.06 28.97
C ASP A 276 -19.94 -32.20 28.11
N ILE A 277 -20.51 -31.38 27.22
CA ILE A 277 -19.74 -30.35 26.51
C ILE A 277 -19.35 -29.28 27.55
N PRO A 278 -18.07 -29.11 27.89
CA PRO A 278 -17.68 -28.31 29.04
C PRO A 278 -18.07 -26.84 28.82
N THR A 279 -18.89 -26.33 29.74
CA THR A 279 -19.22 -24.91 29.82
C THR A 279 -17.99 -24.12 30.28
N ARG A 280 -17.98 -22.83 29.92
CA ARG A 280 -16.92 -21.83 30.18
C ARG A 280 -16.34 -21.81 31.60
N GLU A 281 -17.04 -22.38 32.58
CA GLU A 281 -16.73 -22.34 34.02
C GLU A 281 -16.11 -23.65 34.56
N ALA A 282 -16.01 -24.72 33.75
CA ALA A 282 -15.63 -26.05 34.22
C ALA A 282 -14.14 -26.44 34.00
N ILE A 283 -13.28 -25.53 33.50
CA ILE A 283 -11.92 -25.90 33.07
C ILE A 283 -10.86 -25.31 34.00
N ASP A 284 -10.71 -25.91 35.18
CA ASP A 284 -9.45 -25.88 35.94
C ASP A 284 -8.58 -27.07 35.49
N ILE A 285 -8.31 -27.16 34.19
CA ILE A 285 -7.55 -28.28 33.64
C ILE A 285 -6.07 -27.94 33.69
N GLN A 286 -5.33 -28.73 34.46
CA GLN A 286 -3.86 -28.72 34.47
C GLN A 286 -3.33 -28.91 33.03
N PRO A 287 -2.53 -27.97 32.48
CA PRO A 287 -2.06 -28.02 31.09
C PRO A 287 -1.41 -29.34 30.69
N ASP A 288 -0.70 -29.99 31.61
CA ASP A 288 -0.03 -31.27 31.34
C ASP A 288 -1.01 -32.43 31.14
N ARG A 289 -2.21 -32.39 31.76
CA ARG A 289 -3.26 -33.38 31.50
C ARG A 289 -3.86 -33.21 30.11
N VAL A 290 -4.03 -31.98 29.64
CA VAL A 290 -4.51 -31.70 28.27
C VAL A 290 -3.55 -32.25 27.24
N VAL A 291 -2.25 -31.94 27.39
CA VAL A 291 -1.23 -32.44 26.47
C VAL A 291 -1.21 -33.97 26.47
N LYS A 292 -1.23 -34.61 27.65
CA LYS A 292 -1.28 -36.08 27.75
C LYS A 292 -2.52 -36.68 27.08
N TYR A 293 -3.68 -36.05 27.23
CA TYR A 293 -4.90 -36.45 26.54
C TYR A 293 -4.73 -36.37 25.01
N LEU A 294 -4.19 -35.28 24.49
CA LEU A 294 -4.00 -35.09 23.05
C LEU A 294 -2.94 -36.02 22.45
N LEU A 295 -1.87 -36.31 23.18
CA LEU A 295 -0.88 -37.32 22.78
C LEU A 295 -1.53 -38.70 22.67
N ASN A 296 -2.42 -39.05 23.60
CA ASN A 296 -3.19 -40.30 23.52
C ASN A 296 -4.19 -40.28 22.35
N CYS A 297 -4.93 -39.18 22.16
CA CYS A 297 -5.88 -39.02 21.06
C CYS A 297 -5.20 -39.08 19.70
N SER A 298 -3.98 -38.57 19.57
CA SER A 298 -3.19 -38.63 18.33
C SER A 298 -2.42 -39.93 18.15
N LYS A 299 -2.47 -40.85 19.12
CA LYS A 299 -1.65 -42.08 19.15
C LYS A 299 -0.15 -41.79 19.01
N GLY A 300 0.31 -40.67 19.59
CA GLY A 300 1.72 -40.22 19.53
C GLY A 300 2.12 -39.55 18.21
N LEU A 301 1.18 -39.34 17.28
CA LEU A 301 1.47 -38.69 15.99
C LEU A 301 1.51 -37.16 16.06
N ALA A 302 1.15 -36.57 17.20
CA ALA A 302 1.20 -35.14 17.43
C ALA A 302 2.10 -34.79 18.63
N GLU A 303 2.60 -33.56 18.66
CA GLU A 303 3.39 -33.01 19.76
C GLU A 303 3.00 -31.56 20.07
N ALA A 304 3.32 -31.12 21.29
CA ALA A 304 3.15 -29.74 21.74
C ALA A 304 4.49 -29.00 21.62
N ILE A 305 4.51 -27.88 20.89
CA ILE A 305 5.73 -27.08 20.63
C ILE A 305 5.61 -25.69 21.22
N GLY A 306 6.71 -25.19 21.78
CA GLY A 306 6.84 -23.84 22.31
C GLY A 306 6.78 -23.80 23.83
N SER A 307 7.56 -22.91 24.44
CA SER A 307 7.63 -22.78 25.91
C SER A 307 6.60 -21.80 26.48
N ARG A 308 6.26 -20.72 25.75
CA ARG A 308 5.31 -19.68 26.18
C ARG A 308 3.94 -19.75 25.49
N ASN A 309 3.92 -20.04 24.19
CA ASN A 309 2.68 -20.18 23.39
C ASN A 309 2.67 -21.59 22.78
N ARG A 310 2.26 -22.59 23.58
CA ARG A 310 2.23 -23.99 23.12
C ARG A 310 1.23 -24.14 21.98
N THR A 311 1.64 -24.76 20.88
CA THR A 311 0.75 -25.17 19.77
C THR A 311 0.90 -26.66 19.50
N MET A 312 -0.18 -27.28 19.02
CA MET A 312 -0.18 -28.69 18.64
C MET A 312 0.11 -28.84 17.15
N GLN A 313 1.04 -29.72 16.79
CA GLN A 313 1.34 -30.07 15.41
C GLN A 313 1.66 -31.57 15.27
N PHE A 314 1.84 -32.04 14.03
CA PHE A 314 2.36 -33.38 13.81
C PHE A 314 3.84 -33.48 14.20
N ILE A 315 4.26 -34.64 14.70
CA ILE A 315 5.67 -34.94 15.00
C ILE A 315 6.56 -34.87 13.75
N HIS A 316 5.96 -35.04 12.57
CA HIS A 316 6.67 -35.02 11.30
C HIS A 316 5.74 -34.78 10.11
N GLN A 317 6.26 -34.15 9.06
CA GLN A 317 5.52 -33.90 7.82
C GLN A 317 5.05 -35.19 7.12
N SER A 318 5.83 -36.27 7.21
CA SER A 318 5.43 -37.58 6.64
C SER A 318 4.11 -38.13 7.20
N VAL A 319 3.74 -37.77 8.45
CA VAL A 319 2.43 -38.14 9.02
C VAL A 319 1.31 -37.46 8.23
N ARG A 320 1.47 -36.16 7.94
CA ARG A 320 0.52 -35.39 7.14
C ARG A 320 0.44 -35.95 5.72
N ASP A 321 1.58 -36.18 5.10
CA ASP A 321 1.65 -36.67 3.72
C ASP A 321 0.98 -38.05 3.61
N PHE A 322 1.18 -38.91 4.62
CA PHE A 322 0.48 -40.20 4.71
C PHE A 322 -1.04 -40.03 4.87
N LEU A 323 -1.49 -39.16 5.79
CA LEU A 323 -2.92 -38.96 6.06
C LEU A 323 -3.69 -38.39 4.87
N LEU A 324 -3.03 -37.55 4.05
CA LEU A 324 -3.57 -36.97 2.83
C LEU A 324 -3.29 -37.80 1.56
N GLY A 325 -2.41 -38.80 1.66
CA GLY A 325 -2.08 -39.73 0.59
C GLY A 325 -3.17 -40.77 0.37
N GLU A 326 -2.95 -41.66 -0.60
CA GLU A 326 -3.93 -42.69 -1.00
C GLU A 326 -4.38 -43.52 0.20
N HIS A 327 -5.70 -43.49 0.46
CA HIS A 327 -6.38 -44.26 1.51
C HIS A 327 -5.95 -43.98 2.96
N GLY A 328 -5.27 -42.85 3.24
CA GLY A 328 -4.77 -42.49 4.57
C GLY A 328 -5.87 -42.37 5.63
N LEU A 329 -6.57 -41.23 5.66
CA LEU A 329 -7.72 -41.02 6.56
C LEU A 329 -8.91 -41.95 6.27
N GLU A 330 -9.11 -42.33 5.02
CA GLU A 330 -10.15 -43.26 4.59
C GLU A 330 -10.05 -44.63 5.31
N SER A 331 -8.82 -45.09 5.58
CA SER A 331 -8.59 -46.34 6.32
C SER A 331 -9.11 -46.32 7.75
N VAL A 332 -9.33 -45.13 8.33
CA VAL A 332 -9.83 -44.92 9.70
C VAL A 332 -11.35 -44.84 9.71
N ASP A 333 -11.94 -44.07 8.78
CA ASP A 333 -13.39 -43.92 8.64
C ASP A 333 -13.77 -43.98 7.15
N PRO A 334 -14.32 -45.12 6.69
CA PRO A 334 -14.76 -45.28 5.31
C PRO A 334 -15.84 -44.27 4.89
N ASN A 335 -16.57 -43.67 5.84
CA ASN A 335 -17.62 -42.69 5.53
C ASN A 335 -17.06 -41.34 5.06
N LEU A 336 -15.76 -41.08 5.21
CA LEU A 336 -15.11 -39.91 4.63
C LEU A 336 -15.08 -39.97 3.10
N GLY A 337 -15.18 -41.18 2.53
CA GLY A 337 -15.24 -41.43 1.08
C GLY A 337 -14.11 -40.77 0.29
N ASP A 338 -14.38 -40.46 -0.98
CA ASP A 338 -13.42 -39.79 -1.88
C ASP A 338 -13.25 -38.29 -1.59
N ASN A 339 -14.04 -37.70 -0.67
CA ASN A 339 -14.05 -36.27 -0.37
C ASN A 339 -13.61 -35.97 1.07
N ILE A 340 -12.38 -36.38 1.39
CA ILE A 340 -11.79 -36.21 2.72
C ILE A 340 -11.76 -34.72 3.12
N ILE A 341 -11.44 -33.82 2.21
CA ILE A 341 -11.31 -32.39 2.49
C ILE A 341 -12.67 -31.79 2.83
N GLY A 342 -13.67 -31.95 1.95
CA GLY A 342 -15.02 -31.43 2.16
C GLY A 342 -15.65 -31.98 3.43
N GLN A 343 -15.62 -33.31 3.62
CA GLN A 343 -16.21 -33.96 4.79
C GLN A 343 -15.54 -33.52 6.09
N SER A 344 -14.21 -33.34 6.07
CA SER A 344 -13.48 -32.85 7.24
C SER A 344 -13.87 -31.42 7.56
N HIS A 345 -13.90 -30.52 6.58
CA HIS A 345 -14.32 -29.14 6.79
C HIS A 345 -15.77 -29.02 7.25
N GLU A 346 -16.68 -29.84 6.72
CA GLU A 346 -18.06 -29.94 7.20
C GLU A 346 -18.13 -30.36 8.67
N ARG A 347 -17.35 -31.37 9.06
CA ARG A 347 -17.28 -31.83 10.46
C ARG A 347 -16.65 -30.78 11.39
N LEU A 348 -15.59 -30.10 10.97
CA LEU A 348 -14.99 -29.00 11.74
C LEU A 348 -15.95 -27.81 11.90
N LYS A 349 -16.75 -27.49 10.87
CA LYS A 349 -17.82 -26.50 10.96
C LYS A 349 -18.87 -26.91 11.98
N GLN A 350 -19.31 -28.17 11.97
CA GLN A 350 -20.26 -28.70 12.96
C GLN A 350 -19.71 -28.63 14.39
N CYS A 351 -18.44 -28.96 14.60
CA CYS A 351 -17.76 -28.81 15.90
C CYS A 351 -17.81 -27.34 16.38
N CYS A 352 -17.45 -26.39 15.51
CA CYS A 352 -17.52 -24.96 15.83
C CYS A 352 -18.95 -24.55 16.20
N HIS A 353 -19.93 -24.97 15.41
CA HIS A 353 -21.33 -24.65 15.57
C HIS A 353 -21.88 -25.17 16.91
N ASN A 354 -21.65 -26.45 17.20
CA ASN A 354 -22.07 -27.09 18.45
C ASN A 354 -21.44 -26.39 19.67
N PHE A 355 -20.14 -26.07 19.59
CA PHE A 355 -19.46 -25.36 20.66
C PHE A 355 -20.07 -23.98 20.93
N ILE A 356 -20.42 -23.23 19.88
CA ILE A 356 -21.03 -21.91 19.99
C ILE A 356 -22.42 -22.02 20.61
N ILE A 357 -23.29 -22.91 20.10
CA ILE A 357 -24.67 -23.07 20.60
C ILE A 357 -24.69 -23.48 22.08
N ASN A 358 -23.80 -24.40 22.48
CA ASN A 358 -23.81 -24.91 23.85
C ASN A 358 -23.23 -23.92 24.87
N ASN A 359 -22.41 -22.95 24.43
CA ASN A 359 -21.84 -21.92 25.31
C ASN A 359 -22.60 -20.59 25.27
N TYR A 360 -23.54 -20.40 24.34
CA TYR A 360 -24.35 -19.18 24.21
C TYR A 360 -25.84 -19.53 24.05
N PHE A 361 -26.64 -19.09 25.02
CA PHE A 361 -28.08 -19.41 25.09
C PHE A 361 -28.88 -18.84 23.92
N GLY A 362 -29.11 -19.67 22.89
CA GLY A 362 -30.13 -19.51 21.87
C GLY A 362 -29.58 -19.41 20.43
N PRO A 363 -30.37 -19.84 19.42
CA PRO A 363 -29.96 -19.88 18.01
C PRO A 363 -29.57 -18.51 17.42
N ASP A 364 -29.90 -17.40 18.10
CA ASP A 364 -29.71 -16.02 17.64
C ASP A 364 -28.67 -15.22 18.45
N LYS A 365 -27.99 -15.81 19.44
CA LYS A 365 -27.04 -15.08 20.30
C LYS A 365 -25.58 -15.45 20.02
N PHE A 366 -25.10 -15.12 18.83
CA PHE A 366 -23.67 -15.25 18.54
C PHE A 366 -22.85 -14.15 19.24
N PRO A 367 -21.65 -14.46 19.74
CA PRO A 367 -20.78 -13.47 20.36
C PRO A 367 -20.30 -12.43 19.33
N SER A 368 -20.35 -11.15 19.72
CA SER A 368 -19.90 -10.06 18.85
C SER A 368 -18.37 -10.06 18.69
N CYS A 369 -17.90 -9.69 17.50
CA CYS A 369 -16.49 -9.49 17.13
C CYS A 369 -15.70 -8.61 18.15
N SER A 370 -16.39 -7.70 18.85
CA SER A 370 -15.82 -6.76 19.83
C SER A 370 -15.69 -7.29 21.26
N SER A 371 -16.19 -8.50 21.56
CA SER A 371 -16.09 -9.08 22.90
C SER A 371 -14.61 -9.22 23.33
N THR A 372 -14.26 -8.96 24.58
CA THR A 372 -12.86 -9.00 25.06
C THR A 372 -12.34 -10.42 25.36
N HIS A 373 -13.08 -11.46 24.95
CA HIS A 373 -12.95 -12.82 25.47
C HIS A 373 -12.41 -13.86 24.44
N TRP A 374 -11.67 -13.42 23.42
CA TRP A 374 -11.21 -14.27 22.30
C TRP A 374 -10.05 -15.23 22.63
N THR A 375 -9.68 -15.39 23.89
CA THR A 375 -8.49 -16.15 24.31
C THR A 375 -8.72 -17.66 24.43
N SER A 376 -9.81 -18.19 23.87
CA SER A 376 -10.14 -19.62 23.90
C SER A 376 -10.72 -20.10 22.57
N PHE A 377 -11.04 -21.40 22.49
CA PHE A 377 -11.61 -22.03 21.29
C PHE A 377 -12.85 -21.32 20.75
N ILE A 378 -13.65 -20.64 21.59
CA ILE A 378 -14.80 -19.85 21.12
C ILE A 378 -14.39 -18.81 20.08
N GLY A 379 -13.23 -18.17 20.30
CA GLY A 379 -12.73 -17.14 19.41
C GLY A 379 -12.31 -17.71 18.07
N TYR A 380 -11.78 -18.93 18.05
CA TYR A 380 -11.54 -19.66 16.81
C TYR A 380 -12.88 -20.03 16.14
N ALA A 381 -13.78 -20.70 16.87
CA ALA A 381 -15.05 -21.20 16.36
C ALA A 381 -15.88 -20.09 15.71
N THR A 382 -16.09 -18.97 16.40
CA THR A 382 -16.88 -17.84 15.85
C THR A 382 -16.22 -17.23 14.62
N ARG A 383 -14.89 -17.03 14.61
CA ARG A 383 -14.19 -16.41 13.47
C ARG A 383 -13.96 -17.32 12.27
N ARG A 384 -14.01 -18.64 12.46
CA ARG A 384 -13.57 -19.63 11.45
C ARG A 384 -14.64 -20.61 11.02
N ILE A 385 -15.84 -20.60 11.62
CA ILE A 385 -16.96 -21.41 11.17
C ILE A 385 -17.30 -21.18 9.69
N LEU A 386 -17.37 -19.93 9.25
CA LEU A 386 -17.63 -19.61 7.83
C LEU A 386 -16.44 -19.96 6.92
N TYR A 387 -15.21 -19.98 7.43
CA TYR A 387 -14.06 -20.47 6.67
C TYR A 387 -14.18 -21.98 6.40
N HIS A 388 -14.59 -22.75 7.40
CA HIS A 388 -14.82 -24.19 7.22
C HIS A 388 -16.00 -24.46 6.29
N ALA A 389 -17.10 -23.70 6.43
CA ALA A 389 -18.23 -23.77 5.50
C ALA A 389 -17.83 -23.42 4.06
N ASP A 390 -17.02 -22.38 3.84
CA ASP A 390 -16.56 -21.96 2.51
C ASP A 390 -15.75 -23.04 1.79
N ILE A 391 -14.87 -23.75 2.50
CA ILE A 391 -14.12 -24.86 1.90
C ILE A 391 -15.04 -26.06 1.65
N ALA A 392 -15.92 -26.41 2.59
CA ALA A 392 -16.88 -27.50 2.39
C ALA A 392 -17.76 -27.29 1.15
N GLU A 393 -18.25 -26.06 0.93
CA GLU A 393 -18.99 -25.68 -0.28
C GLU A 393 -18.13 -25.85 -1.55
N GLY A 394 -16.87 -25.41 -1.50
CA GLY A 394 -15.93 -25.53 -2.62
C GLY A 394 -15.62 -26.97 -3.02
N GLU A 395 -15.67 -27.90 -2.06
CA GLU A 395 -15.49 -29.33 -2.24
C GLU A 395 -16.82 -30.07 -2.54
N GLY A 396 -17.92 -29.36 -2.79
CA GLY A 396 -19.20 -29.95 -3.22
C GLY A 396 -20.15 -30.37 -2.09
N ILE A 397 -19.90 -29.98 -0.84
CA ILE A 397 -20.84 -30.16 0.27
C ILE A 397 -21.64 -28.89 0.50
N THR A 398 -22.90 -28.90 0.05
CA THR A 398 -23.75 -27.70 0.07
C THR A 398 -23.96 -27.12 1.47
N GLN A 399 -23.77 -25.80 1.58
CA GLN A 399 -23.97 -25.01 2.79
C GLN A 399 -25.24 -24.15 2.72
N VAL A 400 -26.05 -24.28 1.66
CA VAL A 400 -27.30 -23.51 1.50
C VAL A 400 -28.21 -23.67 2.74
N PRO A 401 -28.53 -24.88 3.23
CA PRO A 401 -29.41 -25.03 4.41
C PRO A 401 -28.81 -24.44 5.68
N PHE A 402 -27.48 -24.46 5.80
CA PHE A 402 -26.76 -23.90 6.94
C PHE A 402 -26.82 -22.37 6.94
N LEU A 403 -26.63 -21.75 5.77
CA LEU A 403 -26.72 -20.30 5.61
C LEU A 403 -28.15 -19.77 5.70
N GLU A 404 -29.14 -20.50 5.20
CA GLU A 404 -30.56 -20.14 5.34
C GLU A 404 -30.97 -20.10 6.82
N LYS A 405 -30.47 -21.04 7.62
CA LYS A 405 -30.84 -21.14 9.04
C LYS A 405 -30.05 -20.20 9.95
N TYR A 406 -28.75 -20.01 9.72
CA TYR A 406 -27.86 -19.30 10.66
C TYR A 406 -27.04 -18.17 10.02
N GLY A 407 -27.10 -18.00 8.70
CA GLY A 407 -26.19 -17.13 7.94
C GLY A 407 -26.18 -15.70 8.46
N THR A 408 -27.34 -15.04 8.55
CA THR A 408 -27.44 -13.64 9.01
C THR A 408 -26.77 -13.41 10.36
N SER A 409 -27.06 -14.26 11.35
CA SER A 409 -26.51 -14.15 12.70
C SER A 409 -24.99 -14.43 12.74
N LEU A 410 -24.51 -15.38 11.92
CA LEU A 410 -23.09 -15.70 11.79
C LEU A 410 -22.29 -14.58 11.13
N PHE A 411 -22.79 -14.01 10.03
CA PHE A 411 -22.11 -12.89 9.36
C PHE A 411 -22.06 -11.66 10.26
N LEU A 412 -23.16 -11.36 10.98
CA LEU A 412 -23.22 -10.27 11.95
C LEU A 412 -22.21 -10.44 13.09
N ALA A 413 -21.96 -11.68 13.55
CA ALA A 413 -20.98 -11.97 14.59
C ALA A 413 -19.54 -11.61 14.20
N LEU A 414 -19.22 -11.60 12.91
CA LEU A 414 -17.88 -11.34 12.38
C LEU A 414 -17.57 -9.87 12.13
N THR A 415 -18.58 -9.00 12.21
CA THR A 415 -18.46 -7.58 11.93
C THR A 415 -18.82 -6.75 13.17
N THR A 416 -18.20 -5.60 13.31
CA THR A 416 -18.63 -4.59 14.29
C THR A 416 -19.80 -3.76 13.76
N ASN A 417 -20.03 -3.78 12.45
CA ASN A 417 -21.10 -3.06 11.79
C ASN A 417 -22.37 -3.93 11.72
N ARG A 418 -23.44 -3.47 12.37
CA ARG A 418 -24.71 -4.22 12.42
C ARG A 418 -25.55 -4.15 11.16
N GLU A 419 -25.23 -3.22 10.26
CA GLU A 419 -25.96 -3.02 9.01
C GLU A 419 -25.26 -3.67 7.82
N ALA A 420 -24.09 -4.31 8.01
CA ALA A 420 -23.37 -4.96 6.91
C ALA A 420 -24.14 -6.19 6.40
N SER A 421 -24.36 -6.27 5.09
CA SER A 421 -24.93 -7.47 4.49
C SER A 421 -24.01 -8.70 4.65
N PRO A 422 -24.59 -9.92 4.66
CA PRO A 422 -23.85 -11.18 4.58
C PRO A 422 -22.79 -11.19 3.48
N LEU A 423 -23.12 -10.58 2.36
CA LEU A 423 -22.28 -10.53 1.19
C LEU A 423 -21.09 -9.58 1.36
N TYR A 424 -21.28 -8.41 1.98
CA TYR A 424 -20.18 -7.53 2.36
C TYR A 424 -19.19 -8.26 3.26
N VAL A 425 -19.68 -8.97 4.29
CA VAL A 425 -18.82 -9.70 5.23
C VAL A 425 -18.10 -10.85 4.54
N ALA A 426 -18.77 -11.60 3.66
CA ALA A 426 -18.17 -12.67 2.87
C ALA A 426 -17.06 -12.16 1.94
N ALA A 427 -17.31 -11.04 1.25
CA ALA A 427 -16.33 -10.36 0.40
C ALA A 427 -15.12 -9.88 1.20
N ALA A 428 -15.36 -9.29 2.37
CA ALA A 428 -14.34 -8.79 3.27
C ALA A 428 -13.48 -9.91 3.92
N ALA A 429 -14.03 -11.13 4.01
CA ALA A 429 -13.38 -12.32 4.55
C ALA A 429 -12.82 -13.28 3.47
N ASN A 430 -12.94 -12.92 2.18
CA ASN A 430 -12.48 -13.70 1.04
C ASN A 430 -13.16 -15.09 0.88
N LEU A 431 -14.45 -15.19 1.22
CA LEU A 431 -15.22 -16.45 1.22
C LEU A 431 -15.87 -16.70 -0.15
N SER A 432 -15.06 -17.05 -1.15
CA SER A 432 -15.47 -17.08 -2.56
C SER A 432 -16.51 -18.12 -2.91
N ASN A 433 -16.56 -19.26 -2.20
CA ASN A 433 -17.54 -20.31 -2.48
C ASN A 433 -18.89 -19.95 -1.86
N LEU A 434 -18.90 -19.42 -0.64
CA LEU A 434 -20.14 -18.94 -0.02
C LEU A 434 -20.75 -17.78 -0.80
N ILE A 435 -19.94 -16.87 -1.35
CA ILE A 435 -20.40 -15.76 -2.20
C ILE A 435 -21.28 -16.24 -3.38
N ARG A 436 -21.00 -17.43 -3.94
CA ARG A 436 -21.71 -17.98 -5.11
C ARG A 436 -23.10 -18.51 -4.78
N ILE A 437 -23.31 -18.95 -3.54
CA ILE A 437 -24.57 -19.54 -3.08
C ILE A 437 -25.42 -18.59 -2.24
N LEU A 438 -24.90 -17.42 -1.89
CA LEU A 438 -25.70 -16.40 -1.21
C LEU A 438 -26.89 -15.97 -2.11
N PRO A 439 -28.10 -15.88 -1.56
CA PRO A 439 -29.34 -15.73 -2.34
C PRO A 439 -29.42 -14.41 -3.11
N SER A 440 -28.70 -13.37 -2.68
CA SER A 440 -28.79 -12.02 -3.23
C SER A 440 -27.77 -11.76 -4.36
N LYS A 441 -27.85 -12.56 -5.43
CA LYS A 441 -26.96 -12.48 -6.62
C LYS A 441 -26.95 -11.11 -7.32
N LEU A 442 -27.82 -10.17 -6.94
CA LEU A 442 -27.91 -8.84 -7.55
C LEU A 442 -27.60 -7.70 -6.57
N SER A 443 -27.45 -7.98 -5.27
CA SER A 443 -27.10 -7.00 -4.22
C SER A 443 -25.61 -6.64 -4.15
N TYR A 444 -24.74 -7.26 -4.97
CA TYR A 444 -23.29 -7.00 -5.01
C TYR A 444 -22.91 -5.55 -5.35
N LEU A 445 -23.88 -4.75 -5.79
CA LEU A 445 -23.75 -3.40 -6.31
C LEU A 445 -24.50 -2.36 -5.48
N GLU A 446 -25.38 -2.78 -4.59
CA GLU A 446 -26.12 -1.86 -3.75
C GLU A 446 -25.17 -1.29 -2.71
N ALA A 447 -25.09 0.04 -2.66
CA ALA A 447 -24.41 0.75 -1.60
C ALA A 447 -25.08 0.37 -0.28
N GLU A 448 -24.31 -0.19 0.66
CA GLU A 448 -24.83 -0.42 2.00
C GLU A 448 -25.19 0.94 2.63
N PRO A 449 -26.39 1.10 3.22
CA PRO A 449 -26.95 2.39 3.65
C PRO A 449 -26.02 3.24 4.53
N SER A 450 -25.13 2.60 5.29
CA SER A 450 -24.23 3.24 6.22
C SER A 450 -22.84 3.59 5.66
N PHE A 451 -22.45 3.10 4.47
CA PHE A 451 -21.05 3.19 4.04
C PHE A 451 -20.82 3.61 2.60
N TRP A 452 -21.82 3.56 1.71
CA TRP A 452 -21.57 3.79 0.28
C TRP A 452 -20.49 2.86 -0.34
N VAL A 453 -20.13 1.77 0.35
CA VAL A 453 -19.13 0.77 -0.09
C VAL A 453 -19.83 -0.53 -0.44
N THR A 454 -19.75 -0.92 -1.71
CA THR A 454 -20.34 -2.18 -2.19
C THR A 454 -19.45 -3.39 -1.83
N PRO A 455 -20.00 -4.62 -1.80
CA PRO A 455 -19.22 -5.84 -1.67
C PRO A 455 -18.07 -5.98 -2.67
N LEU A 456 -18.23 -5.44 -3.89
CA LEU A 456 -17.16 -5.38 -4.89
C LEU A 456 -15.97 -4.55 -4.38
N PHE A 457 -16.21 -3.35 -3.87
CA PHE A 457 -15.14 -2.46 -3.41
C PHE A 457 -14.43 -2.96 -2.17
N VAL A 458 -15.12 -3.59 -1.22
CA VAL A 458 -14.42 -4.18 -0.06
C VAL A 458 -13.56 -5.38 -0.45
N ALA A 459 -13.93 -6.14 -1.49
CA ALA A 459 -13.07 -7.20 -2.01
C ALA A 459 -11.80 -6.61 -2.64
N ILE A 460 -11.92 -5.55 -3.44
CA ILE A 460 -10.78 -4.85 -4.04
C ILE A 460 -9.89 -4.25 -2.93
N SER A 461 -10.50 -3.59 -1.93
CA SER A 461 -9.79 -2.91 -0.84
C SER A 461 -8.90 -3.81 -0.01
N ARG A 462 -9.36 -5.03 0.24
CA ARG A 462 -8.65 -6.02 1.04
C ARG A 462 -7.73 -6.92 0.21
N GLY A 463 -7.71 -6.76 -1.12
CA GLY A 463 -6.96 -7.65 -2.01
C GLY A 463 -7.50 -9.08 -1.99
N ASN A 464 -8.81 -9.23 -1.80
CA ASN A 464 -9.50 -10.52 -1.72
C ASN A 464 -9.86 -11.00 -3.13
N ASP A 465 -8.83 -11.43 -3.87
CA ASP A 465 -8.93 -11.77 -5.29
C ASP A 465 -9.96 -12.89 -5.58
N ASN A 466 -10.10 -13.86 -4.67
CA ASN A 466 -11.07 -14.96 -4.83
C ASN A 466 -12.50 -14.46 -4.68
N ALA A 467 -12.76 -13.61 -3.69
CA ALA A 467 -14.06 -12.96 -3.54
C ALA A 467 -14.37 -12.05 -4.73
N LEU A 468 -13.40 -11.25 -5.20
CA LEU A 468 -13.56 -10.40 -6.38
C LEU A 468 -13.96 -11.22 -7.61
N ARG A 469 -13.26 -12.32 -7.89
CA ARG A 469 -13.62 -13.24 -8.98
C ARG A 469 -15.01 -13.81 -8.83
N ALA A 470 -15.39 -14.25 -7.62
CA ALA A 470 -16.70 -14.81 -7.38
C ALA A 470 -17.83 -13.78 -7.61
N ILE A 471 -17.62 -12.53 -7.20
CA ILE A 471 -18.57 -11.43 -7.44
C ILE A 471 -18.70 -11.14 -8.94
N LEU A 472 -17.58 -10.96 -9.65
CA LEU A 472 -17.58 -10.68 -11.09
C LEU A 472 -18.20 -11.84 -11.90
N LYS A 473 -17.92 -13.09 -11.50
CA LYS A 473 -18.51 -14.27 -12.12
C LYS A 473 -20.03 -14.28 -11.95
N ALA A 474 -20.51 -14.02 -10.73
CA ALA A 474 -21.95 -13.95 -10.45
C ALA A 474 -22.64 -12.84 -11.26
N GLN A 475 -21.96 -11.72 -11.51
CA GLN A 475 -22.46 -10.65 -12.37
C GLN A 475 -22.52 -11.06 -13.85
N ALA A 476 -21.50 -11.74 -14.36
CA ALA A 476 -21.51 -12.27 -15.72
C ALA A 476 -22.64 -13.30 -15.91
N GLU A 477 -22.78 -14.25 -14.98
CA GLU A 477 -23.81 -15.29 -15.01
C GLU A 477 -25.24 -14.76 -14.86
N ALA A 478 -25.42 -13.54 -14.34
CA ALA A 478 -26.72 -12.88 -14.27
C ALA A 478 -27.19 -12.33 -15.62
N LEU A 479 -26.32 -12.31 -16.63
CA LEU A 479 -26.59 -11.83 -17.99
C LEU A 479 -26.59 -12.99 -19.00
N PRO A 480 -27.21 -12.83 -20.19
CA PRO A 480 -27.17 -13.86 -21.23
C PRO A 480 -25.73 -14.22 -21.63
N THR A 481 -25.49 -15.50 -21.93
CA THR A 481 -24.17 -16.01 -22.35
C THR A 481 -23.63 -15.39 -23.64
N THR A 482 -24.50 -14.76 -24.44
CA THR A 482 -24.14 -13.99 -25.64
C THR A 482 -23.61 -12.58 -25.33
N SER A 483 -23.72 -12.11 -24.08
CA SER A 483 -23.25 -10.79 -23.67
C SER A 483 -21.71 -10.70 -23.69
N ARG A 484 -21.19 -9.54 -24.13
CA ARG A 484 -19.76 -9.18 -24.11
C ARG A 484 -19.15 -9.28 -22.71
N VAL A 485 -19.96 -9.15 -21.65
CA VAL A 485 -19.55 -9.30 -20.24
C VAL A 485 -18.86 -10.64 -19.98
N HIS A 486 -19.26 -11.73 -20.65
CA HIS A 486 -18.61 -13.04 -20.48
C HIS A 486 -17.17 -13.05 -21.04
N GLN A 487 -16.93 -12.37 -22.16
CA GLN A 487 -15.60 -12.23 -22.76
C GLN A 487 -14.72 -11.34 -21.88
N LEU A 488 -15.28 -10.22 -21.39
CA LEU A 488 -14.60 -9.29 -20.49
C LEU A 488 -14.23 -9.96 -19.16
N TYR A 489 -15.12 -10.77 -18.57
CA TYR A 489 -14.83 -11.55 -17.37
C TYR A 489 -13.61 -12.46 -17.55
N GLY A 490 -13.53 -13.17 -18.69
CA GLY A 490 -12.40 -14.02 -19.02
C GLY A 490 -11.08 -13.25 -19.05
N SER A 491 -11.05 -12.12 -19.78
CA SER A 491 -9.87 -11.25 -19.83
C SER A 491 -9.52 -10.64 -18.47
N LEU A 492 -10.51 -10.25 -17.67
CA LEU A 492 -10.31 -9.60 -16.37
C LEU A 492 -9.73 -10.60 -15.37
N CYS A 493 -10.12 -11.88 -15.45
CA CYS A 493 -9.57 -12.95 -14.63
C CYS A 493 -8.06 -13.14 -14.78
N ASP A 494 -7.48 -12.83 -15.95
CA ASP A 494 -6.04 -12.91 -16.18
C ASP A 494 -5.26 -11.73 -15.59
N ASP A 495 -5.95 -10.63 -15.28
CA ASP A 495 -5.37 -9.38 -14.77
C ASP A 495 -5.49 -9.23 -13.25
N ILE A 496 -6.56 -9.76 -12.63
CA ILE A 496 -6.79 -9.67 -11.18
C ILE A 496 -5.54 -10.08 -10.35
N PRO A 497 -4.80 -11.17 -10.67
CA PRO A 497 -3.57 -11.53 -9.94
C PRO A 497 -2.42 -10.55 -10.14
N LYS A 498 -2.38 -9.87 -11.30
CA LYS A 498 -1.30 -8.98 -11.72
C LYS A 498 -1.50 -7.56 -11.21
N SER A 499 -2.72 -7.22 -10.82
CA SER A 499 -3.06 -5.93 -10.26
C SER A 499 -2.65 -5.82 -8.79
N LYS A 500 -1.35 -5.65 -8.55
CA LYS A 500 -0.81 -5.12 -7.30
C LYS A 500 -1.17 -3.63 -7.14
N TYR A 501 -1.29 -2.93 -8.27
CA TYR A 501 -1.61 -1.50 -8.38
C TYR A 501 -2.97 -1.14 -7.75
N LEU A 502 -4.01 -1.98 -7.92
CA LEU A 502 -5.32 -1.80 -7.26
C LEU A 502 -5.23 -1.84 -5.73
N ARG A 503 -4.27 -2.58 -5.15
CA ARG A 503 -4.17 -2.85 -3.71
C ARG A 503 -3.47 -1.73 -2.95
N ASP A 504 -2.46 -1.12 -3.58
CA ASP A 504 -1.61 -0.09 -2.97
C ASP A 504 -2.29 1.29 -2.96
N GLN A 505 -3.05 1.64 -4.01
CA GLN A 505 -3.86 2.86 -4.02
C GLN A 505 -5.04 2.81 -3.04
N PHE A 506 -5.59 1.61 -2.80
CA PHE A 506 -6.73 1.42 -1.90
C PHE A 506 -6.36 1.64 -0.42
N LYS A 507 -5.21 1.13 0.04
CA LYS A 507 -4.79 1.27 1.46
C LYS A 507 -4.46 2.71 1.85
N LEU A 508 -3.97 3.52 0.91
CA LEU A 508 -3.51 4.89 1.16
C LEU A 508 -4.63 5.94 1.11
N ARG A 509 -5.72 5.67 0.39
CA ARG A 509 -6.74 6.69 0.11
C ARG A 509 -8.17 6.32 0.49
N PHE A 510 -8.41 5.19 1.17
CA PHE A 510 -9.73 4.91 1.75
C PHE A 510 -9.97 5.65 3.08
N ARG A 511 -9.85 6.98 3.05
CA ARG A 511 -10.98 7.78 3.54
C ARG A 511 -11.75 8.06 2.27
N LEU A 512 -12.97 7.53 2.15
CA LEU A 512 -13.93 8.07 1.21
C LEU A 512 -13.74 9.59 1.26
N VAL A 513 -13.21 10.18 0.19
CA VAL A 513 -13.47 11.59 -0.05
C VAL A 513 -14.98 11.57 -0.15
N ASP A 514 -15.64 12.05 0.92
CA ASP A 514 -17.09 11.98 1.04
C ASP A 514 -17.70 12.33 -0.33
N GLY A 515 -18.60 11.50 -0.83
CA GLY A 515 -19.39 11.80 -2.02
C GLY A 515 -18.92 11.31 -3.40
N VAL A 516 -17.69 10.81 -3.62
CA VAL A 516 -17.26 10.33 -4.97
C VAL A 516 -18.04 9.09 -5.42
N SER A 517 -18.62 9.12 -6.63
CA SER A 517 -19.41 7.99 -7.14
C SER A 517 -18.56 6.73 -7.36
N PRO A 518 -19.08 5.51 -7.13
CA PRO A 518 -18.22 4.33 -7.19
C PRO A 518 -17.69 4.02 -8.60
N LEU A 519 -18.38 4.48 -9.65
CA LEU A 519 -17.87 4.40 -11.01
C LEU A 519 -16.70 5.36 -11.26
N SER A 520 -16.72 6.56 -10.66
CA SER A 520 -15.58 7.49 -10.66
C SER A 520 -14.35 6.84 -10.01
N TYR A 521 -14.57 6.10 -8.91
CA TYR A 521 -13.49 5.36 -8.27
C TYR A 521 -12.87 4.34 -9.21
N VAL A 522 -13.69 3.56 -9.92
CA VAL A 522 -13.20 2.57 -10.89
C VAL A 522 -12.45 3.25 -12.03
N ALA A 523 -12.94 4.37 -12.55
CA ALA A 523 -12.27 5.12 -13.60
C ALA A 523 -10.90 5.65 -13.17
N ILE A 524 -10.76 6.11 -11.91
CA ILE A 524 -9.50 6.65 -11.42
C ILE A 524 -8.50 5.55 -11.05
N HIS A 525 -8.96 4.48 -10.41
CA HIS A 525 -8.09 3.56 -9.68
C HIS A 525 -8.01 2.16 -10.28
N CYS A 526 -8.96 1.76 -11.13
CA CYS A 526 -9.01 0.43 -11.72
C CYS A 526 -8.51 0.40 -13.17
N SER A 527 -8.38 -0.81 -13.73
CA SER A 527 -8.08 -0.97 -15.16
C SER A 527 -9.27 -0.53 -16.00
N GLU A 528 -8.99 -0.06 -17.23
CA GLU A 528 -10.01 0.20 -18.24
C GLU A 528 -10.93 -1.02 -18.44
N ARG A 529 -10.39 -2.25 -18.44
CA ARG A 529 -11.19 -3.49 -18.51
C ARG A 529 -12.20 -3.66 -17.39
N MET A 530 -11.86 -3.24 -16.15
CA MET A 530 -12.82 -3.28 -15.04
C MET A 530 -13.93 -2.26 -15.28
N LEU A 531 -13.58 -1.06 -15.75
CA LEU A 531 -14.56 -0.04 -16.09
C LEU A 531 -15.48 -0.51 -17.23
N ASP A 532 -14.92 -1.07 -18.30
CA ASP A 532 -15.63 -1.66 -19.44
C ASP A 532 -16.60 -2.75 -18.96
N PHE A 533 -16.09 -3.68 -18.15
CA PHE A 533 -16.89 -4.76 -17.59
C PHE A 533 -18.10 -4.23 -16.82
N LEU A 534 -17.91 -3.23 -15.94
CA LEU A 534 -19.00 -2.67 -15.15
C LEU A 534 -20.00 -1.90 -16.00
N LEU A 535 -19.55 -1.10 -16.98
CA LEU A 535 -20.44 -0.39 -17.89
C LEU A 535 -21.29 -1.33 -18.75
N GLU A 536 -20.68 -2.40 -19.29
CA GLU A 536 -21.35 -3.43 -20.08
C GLU A 536 -22.40 -4.24 -19.28
N THR A 537 -22.36 -4.19 -17.94
CA THR A 537 -23.46 -4.77 -17.15
C THR A 537 -24.78 -4.02 -17.28
N GLY A 538 -24.76 -2.78 -17.80
CA GLY A 538 -25.94 -1.92 -17.93
C GLY A 538 -26.51 -1.41 -16.61
N ARG A 539 -25.80 -1.61 -15.50
CA ARG A 539 -26.25 -1.23 -14.14
C ARG A 539 -25.64 0.07 -13.63
N TRP A 540 -24.57 0.52 -14.28
CA TRP A 540 -23.82 1.70 -13.88
C TRP A 540 -24.09 2.81 -14.88
N LEU A 541 -24.65 3.92 -14.40
CA LEU A 541 -24.84 5.10 -15.23
C LEU A 541 -23.49 5.81 -15.40
N PRO A 542 -22.99 5.96 -16.64
CA PRO A 542 -21.65 6.47 -16.88
C PRO A 542 -21.46 7.94 -16.46
N ASP A 543 -22.56 8.70 -16.35
CA ASP A 543 -22.59 10.11 -15.94
C ASP A 543 -23.10 10.33 -14.50
N THR A 544 -22.98 9.32 -13.65
CA THR A 544 -23.36 9.44 -12.23
C THR A 544 -22.57 10.55 -11.53
N ARG A 545 -23.27 11.57 -11.05
CA ARG A 545 -22.68 12.73 -10.36
C ARG A 545 -22.35 12.42 -8.91
N ASP A 546 -21.18 12.87 -8.46
CA ASP A 546 -20.81 12.89 -7.05
C ASP A 546 -21.44 14.09 -6.30
N GLN A 547 -21.13 14.24 -5.01
CA GLN A 547 -21.68 15.32 -4.18
C GLN A 547 -21.29 16.74 -4.63
N ASP A 548 -20.20 16.87 -5.38
CA ASP A 548 -19.74 18.14 -5.95
C ASP A 548 -20.28 18.34 -7.38
N GLY A 549 -21.11 17.40 -7.86
CA GLY A 549 -21.68 17.40 -9.21
C GLY A 549 -20.76 16.84 -10.29
N ARG A 550 -19.59 16.25 -9.96
CA ARG A 550 -18.63 15.73 -10.94
C ARG A 550 -19.01 14.34 -11.43
N THR A 551 -18.80 14.08 -12.72
CA THR A 551 -18.99 12.75 -13.33
C THR A 551 -17.70 11.91 -13.23
N PRO A 552 -17.75 10.59 -13.53
CA PRO A 552 -16.57 9.75 -13.65
C PRO A 552 -15.54 10.30 -14.64
N LEU A 553 -16.00 10.91 -15.74
CA LEU A 553 -15.11 11.56 -16.70
C LEU A 553 -14.41 12.78 -16.07
N SER A 554 -15.13 13.67 -15.37
CA SER A 554 -14.51 14.81 -14.67
C SER A 554 -13.46 14.37 -13.64
N ASN A 555 -13.79 13.35 -12.86
CA ASN A 555 -12.91 12.80 -11.83
C ASN A 555 -11.67 12.10 -12.43
N ALA A 556 -11.85 11.35 -13.52
CA ALA A 556 -10.75 10.74 -14.26
C ALA A 556 -9.87 11.80 -14.94
N SER A 557 -10.44 12.88 -15.47
CA SER A 557 -9.70 13.98 -16.11
C SER A 557 -8.75 14.71 -15.16
N TYR A 558 -9.10 14.86 -13.88
CA TYR A 558 -8.22 15.47 -12.89
C TYR A 558 -7.05 14.56 -12.46
N CYS A 559 -7.20 13.25 -12.60
CA CYS A 559 -6.19 12.28 -12.19
C CYS A 559 -5.32 11.86 -13.38
N SER A 560 -4.07 11.47 -13.12
CA SER A 560 -3.25 10.80 -14.13
C SER A 560 -3.72 9.34 -14.26
N VAL A 561 -4.69 9.13 -15.15
CA VAL A 561 -5.26 7.82 -15.48
C VAL A 561 -4.74 7.33 -16.84
N ASP A 562 -4.88 6.03 -17.11
CA ASP A 562 -4.60 5.48 -18.43
C ASP A 562 -5.51 6.11 -19.48
N GLN A 563 -4.96 6.60 -20.58
CA GLN A 563 -5.68 7.22 -21.70
C GLN A 563 -6.86 6.34 -22.21
N ARG A 564 -6.74 5.01 -22.09
CA ARG A 564 -7.81 4.07 -22.47
C ARG A 564 -9.08 4.24 -21.64
N VAL A 565 -8.98 4.69 -20.38
CA VAL A 565 -10.15 5.00 -19.54
C VAL A 565 -10.94 6.18 -20.13
N ILE A 566 -10.23 7.25 -20.49
CA ILE A 566 -10.84 8.46 -21.09
C ILE A 566 -11.50 8.10 -22.42
N LYS A 567 -10.80 7.36 -23.29
CA LYS A 567 -11.35 6.84 -24.56
C LYS A 567 -12.60 6.02 -24.36
N LEU A 568 -12.59 5.13 -23.37
CA LEU A 568 -13.73 4.26 -23.08
C LEU A 568 -14.95 5.05 -22.60
N LEU A 569 -14.76 6.02 -21.72
CA LEU A 569 -15.84 6.91 -21.27
C LEU A 569 -16.40 7.75 -22.42
N LEU A 570 -15.53 8.36 -23.23
CA LEU A 570 -15.95 9.18 -24.39
C LEU A 570 -16.65 8.36 -25.47
N ALA A 571 -16.26 7.10 -25.68
CA ALA A 571 -16.93 6.20 -26.63
C ALA A 571 -18.37 5.84 -26.24
N ASN A 572 -18.76 6.03 -24.97
CA ASN A 572 -20.12 5.80 -24.52
C ASN A 572 -21.03 7.00 -24.88
N PRO A 573 -22.10 6.79 -25.67
CA PRO A 573 -22.97 7.89 -26.11
C PRO A 573 -23.77 8.54 -24.99
N GLU A 574 -23.90 7.88 -23.83
CA GLU A 574 -24.58 8.43 -22.64
C GLU A 574 -23.70 9.38 -21.82
N VAL A 575 -22.41 9.48 -22.13
CA VAL A 575 -21.48 10.40 -21.46
C VAL A 575 -21.55 11.76 -22.13
N ASP A 576 -21.90 12.79 -21.36
CA ASP A 576 -21.77 14.20 -21.72
C ASP A 576 -20.36 14.71 -21.36
N PRO A 577 -19.48 14.92 -22.35
CA PRO A 577 -18.12 15.38 -22.07
C PRO A 577 -18.05 16.86 -21.64
N ASN A 578 -19.18 17.58 -21.66
CA ASN A 578 -19.31 18.95 -21.16
C ASN A 578 -20.05 19.02 -19.81
N SER A 579 -20.28 17.88 -19.14
CA SER A 579 -20.99 17.84 -17.88
C SER A 579 -20.34 18.77 -16.84
N ARG A 580 -21.15 19.69 -16.32
CA ARG A 580 -20.70 20.76 -15.40
C ARG A 580 -20.95 20.37 -13.95
N ASP A 581 -19.93 20.51 -13.12
CA ASP A 581 -20.05 20.35 -11.66
C ASP A 581 -20.72 21.57 -10.99
N ASP A 582 -20.82 21.58 -9.66
CA ASP A 582 -21.47 22.66 -8.90
C ASP A 582 -20.73 24.01 -9.01
N ALA A 583 -19.42 23.99 -9.29
CA ALA A 583 -18.62 25.17 -9.60
C ALA A 583 -18.73 25.58 -11.08
N GLY A 584 -19.42 24.79 -11.89
CA GLY A 584 -19.61 24.99 -13.32
C GLY A 584 -18.43 24.49 -14.16
N ARG A 585 -17.50 23.71 -13.62
CA ARG A 585 -16.31 23.19 -14.31
C ARG A 585 -16.64 21.94 -15.12
N THR A 586 -15.97 21.79 -16.27
CA THR A 586 -16.07 20.63 -17.17
C THR A 586 -14.88 19.68 -17.00
N PRO A 587 -14.95 18.43 -17.52
CA PRO A 587 -13.80 17.52 -17.57
C PRO A 587 -12.54 18.15 -18.19
N LEU A 588 -12.69 18.91 -19.29
CA LEU A 588 -11.56 19.61 -19.91
C LEU A 588 -10.93 20.66 -18.98
N SER A 589 -11.74 21.35 -18.17
CA SER A 589 -11.24 22.28 -17.15
C SER A 589 -10.45 21.57 -16.04
N TYR A 590 -10.80 20.33 -15.71
CA TYR A 590 -10.07 19.49 -14.75
C TYR A 590 -8.77 18.96 -15.33
N ALA A 591 -8.78 18.44 -16.57
CA ALA A 591 -7.60 17.97 -17.27
C ALA A 591 -6.55 19.09 -17.45
N ALA A 592 -7.02 20.27 -17.87
CA ALA A 592 -6.17 21.45 -18.07
C ALA A 592 -5.56 21.96 -16.76
N GLU A 593 -6.28 21.92 -15.63
CA GLU A 593 -5.71 22.29 -14.32
C GLU A 593 -4.71 21.25 -13.82
N ALA A 594 -4.99 19.96 -14.03
CA ALA A 594 -4.14 18.86 -13.56
C ALA A 594 -2.86 18.67 -14.39
N GLY A 595 -2.81 19.24 -15.60
CA GLY A 595 -1.70 19.04 -16.53
C GLY A 595 -1.75 17.66 -17.19
N ASN A 596 -2.95 17.07 -17.31
CA ASN A 596 -3.12 15.79 -17.97
C ASN A 596 -3.21 15.98 -19.48
N THR A 597 -2.06 16.17 -20.13
CA THR A 597 -1.94 16.45 -21.56
C THR A 597 -2.62 15.37 -22.40
N ASP A 598 -2.44 14.08 -22.08
CA ASP A 598 -3.09 12.98 -22.81
C ASP A 598 -4.62 13.08 -22.76
N CYS A 599 -5.19 13.42 -21.60
CA CYS A 599 -6.64 13.61 -21.47
C CYS A 599 -7.12 14.86 -22.21
N VAL A 600 -6.34 15.94 -22.20
CA VAL A 600 -6.63 17.17 -22.98
C VAL A 600 -6.67 16.83 -24.47
N THR A 601 -5.67 16.12 -25.00
CA THR A 601 -5.62 15.71 -26.40
C THR A 601 -6.83 14.87 -26.80
N GLU A 602 -7.23 13.89 -25.96
CA GLU A 602 -8.44 13.07 -26.24
C GLU A 602 -9.74 13.87 -26.20
N LEU A 603 -9.88 14.80 -25.25
CA LEU A 603 -11.06 15.65 -25.14
C LEU A 603 -11.16 16.64 -26.31
N ILE A 604 -10.05 17.20 -26.77
CA ILE A 604 -10.04 18.13 -27.92
C ILE A 604 -10.46 17.42 -29.22
N GLN A 605 -10.11 16.14 -29.37
CA GLN A 605 -10.46 15.33 -30.54
C GLN A 605 -11.95 14.97 -30.61
N ASP A 606 -12.68 14.99 -29.48
CA ASP A 606 -14.12 14.75 -29.45
C ASP A 606 -14.89 16.01 -29.88
N SER A 607 -15.60 15.91 -31.02
CA SER A 607 -16.31 17.04 -31.61
C SER A 607 -17.47 17.57 -30.76
N ARG A 608 -17.91 16.84 -29.74
CA ARG A 608 -18.93 17.27 -28.78
C ARG A 608 -18.39 18.26 -27.75
N VAL A 609 -17.08 18.32 -27.53
CA VAL A 609 -16.48 19.10 -26.43
C VAL A 609 -16.48 20.60 -26.75
N ASP A 610 -16.98 21.38 -25.79
CA ASP A 610 -16.90 22.84 -25.75
C ASP A 610 -15.56 23.26 -25.10
N LEU A 611 -14.62 23.67 -25.96
CA LEU A 611 -13.25 24.01 -25.55
C LEU A 611 -13.18 25.28 -24.68
N ASP A 612 -14.18 26.16 -24.78
CA ASP A 612 -14.23 27.46 -24.08
C ASP A 612 -15.29 27.50 -22.98
N SER A 613 -15.72 26.35 -22.49
CA SER A 613 -16.71 26.29 -21.42
C SER A 613 -16.27 27.07 -20.19
N ARG A 614 -17.12 27.99 -19.73
CA ARG A 614 -16.80 28.94 -18.65
C ARG A 614 -17.44 28.53 -17.34
N ASP A 615 -16.64 28.37 -16.29
CA ASP A 615 -17.14 28.09 -14.93
C ASP A 615 -17.90 29.28 -14.30
N ASN A 616 -18.37 29.15 -13.05
CA ASN A 616 -19.13 30.19 -12.35
C ASN A 616 -18.32 31.49 -12.11
N LYS A 617 -16.99 31.47 -12.23
CA LYS A 617 -16.10 32.63 -12.16
C LYS A 617 -15.72 33.15 -13.55
N GLY A 618 -16.19 32.50 -14.61
CA GLY A 618 -15.88 32.80 -16.00
C GLY A 618 -14.55 32.22 -16.48
N TRP A 619 -13.98 31.23 -15.79
CA TRP A 619 -12.71 30.63 -16.19
C TRP A 619 -12.93 29.55 -17.24
N THR A 620 -12.10 29.57 -18.28
CA THR A 620 -12.01 28.54 -19.32
C THR A 620 -10.95 27.50 -18.97
N PRO A 621 -10.92 26.33 -19.64
CA PRO A 621 -9.83 25.36 -19.50
C PRO A 621 -8.46 25.98 -19.71
N LEU A 622 -8.30 26.85 -20.71
CA LEU A 622 -7.04 27.57 -20.96
C LEU A 622 -6.63 28.47 -19.77
N SER A 623 -7.59 29.10 -19.10
CA SER A 623 -7.33 29.90 -17.88
C SER A 623 -6.82 29.02 -16.73
N TYR A 624 -7.35 27.79 -16.60
CA TYR A 624 -6.90 26.82 -15.60
C TYR A 624 -5.47 26.33 -15.89
N ALA A 625 -5.16 25.95 -17.14
CA ALA A 625 -3.80 25.55 -17.54
C ALA A 625 -2.78 26.68 -17.32
N ALA A 626 -3.10 27.90 -17.74
CA ALA A 626 -2.25 29.07 -17.57
C ALA A 626 -1.96 29.39 -16.10
N ARG A 627 -2.95 29.26 -15.21
CA ARG A 627 -2.74 29.47 -13.77
C ARG A 627 -1.93 28.33 -13.13
N ALA A 628 -2.19 27.09 -13.52
CA ALA A 628 -1.55 25.91 -12.94
C ALA A 628 -0.10 25.69 -13.42
N GLY A 629 0.28 26.30 -14.54
CA GLY A 629 1.63 26.20 -15.09
C GLY A 629 1.80 25.07 -16.10
N ASN A 630 0.69 24.58 -16.67
CA ASN A 630 0.70 23.42 -17.56
C ASN A 630 0.92 23.86 -19.02
N ALA A 631 2.16 24.19 -19.36
CA ALA A 631 2.53 24.69 -20.70
C ALA A 631 2.16 23.71 -21.82
N GLU A 632 2.38 22.41 -21.64
CA GLU A 632 2.02 21.39 -22.65
C GLU A 632 0.51 21.36 -22.96
N CYS A 633 -0.34 21.49 -21.94
CA CYS A 633 -1.79 21.60 -22.15
C CYS A 633 -2.17 22.88 -22.91
N ILE A 634 -1.44 23.98 -22.70
CA ILE A 634 -1.61 25.21 -23.51
C ILE A 634 -1.24 24.93 -24.95
N THR A 635 -0.07 24.32 -25.21
CA THR A 635 0.38 23.97 -26.56
C THR A 635 -0.64 23.12 -27.32
N GLU A 636 -1.31 22.17 -26.65
CA GLU A 636 -2.39 21.39 -27.26
C GLU A 636 -3.66 22.23 -27.52
N LEU A 637 -4.09 23.05 -26.55
CA LEU A 637 -5.29 23.88 -26.69
C LEU A 637 -5.16 24.97 -27.76
N ILE A 638 -4.00 25.64 -27.86
CA ILE A 638 -3.80 26.74 -28.82
C ILE A 638 -3.82 26.27 -30.28
N GLN A 639 -3.52 25.00 -30.55
CA GLN A 639 -3.56 24.44 -31.91
C GLN A 639 -4.98 24.42 -32.50
N ASP A 640 -6.02 24.38 -31.65
CA ASP A 640 -7.39 24.44 -32.12
C ASP A 640 -7.86 25.89 -32.31
N SER A 641 -8.17 26.24 -33.57
CA SER A 641 -8.64 27.57 -33.94
C SER A 641 -9.94 28.00 -33.24
N ARG A 642 -10.70 27.07 -32.67
CA ARG A 642 -11.96 27.34 -31.94
C ARG A 642 -11.73 27.96 -30.56
N VAL A 643 -10.53 27.82 -29.99
CA VAL A 643 -10.23 28.32 -28.63
C VAL A 643 -10.03 29.84 -28.64
N ASP A 644 -10.81 30.54 -27.80
CA ASP A 644 -10.63 31.95 -27.50
C ASP A 644 -9.49 32.16 -26.49
N LEU A 645 -8.31 32.50 -27.03
CA LEU A 645 -7.10 32.70 -26.24
C LEU A 645 -7.18 33.88 -25.25
N ASP A 646 -8.10 34.82 -25.47
CA ASP A 646 -8.30 36.01 -24.66
C ASP A 646 -9.62 36.00 -23.87
N SER A 647 -10.20 34.82 -23.67
CA SER A 647 -11.44 34.68 -22.90
C SER A 647 -11.31 35.32 -21.52
N ARG A 648 -12.21 36.28 -21.23
CA ARG A 648 -12.14 37.11 -20.02
C ARG A 648 -13.00 36.56 -18.90
N ASP A 649 -12.44 36.37 -17.71
CA ASP A 649 -13.22 35.99 -16.52
C ASP A 649 -14.16 37.11 -16.02
N ASN A 650 -14.91 36.88 -14.94
CA ASN A 650 -15.83 37.87 -14.36
C ASN A 650 -15.13 39.15 -13.83
N LYS A 651 -13.79 39.16 -13.76
CA LYS A 651 -12.98 40.34 -13.40
C LYS A 651 -12.24 40.93 -14.61
N GLY A 652 -12.51 40.45 -15.82
CA GLY A 652 -11.88 40.90 -17.06
C GLY A 652 -10.48 40.30 -17.32
N ARG A 653 -10.05 39.28 -16.56
CA ARG A 653 -8.70 38.70 -16.67
C ARG A 653 -8.66 37.61 -17.74
N THR A 654 -7.61 37.62 -18.55
CA THR A 654 -7.33 36.63 -19.60
C THR A 654 -6.43 35.49 -19.08
N PRO A 655 -6.28 34.36 -19.81
CA PRO A 655 -5.30 33.32 -19.49
C PRO A 655 -3.87 33.86 -19.31
N LEU A 656 -3.42 34.78 -20.18
CA LEU A 656 -2.11 35.43 -20.05
C LEU A 656 -1.96 36.20 -18.72
N SER A 657 -3.03 36.85 -18.25
CA SER A 657 -3.05 37.51 -16.94
C SER A 657 -2.87 36.52 -15.78
N TYR A 658 -3.39 35.30 -15.91
CA TYR A 658 -3.22 34.23 -14.91
C TYR A 658 -1.82 33.66 -14.90
N ALA A 659 -1.24 33.37 -16.07
CA ALA A 659 0.15 32.91 -16.18
C ALA A 659 1.12 33.93 -15.57
N ALA A 660 0.95 35.22 -15.91
CA ALA A 660 1.76 36.32 -15.37
C ALA A 660 1.62 36.49 -13.86
N ARG A 661 0.40 36.33 -13.31
CA ARG A 661 0.17 36.43 -11.87
C ARG A 661 0.70 35.22 -11.08
N ALA A 662 0.69 34.03 -11.68
CA ALA A 662 1.13 32.79 -11.04
C ALA A 662 2.64 32.55 -11.18
N GLY A 663 3.32 33.26 -12.10
CA GLY A 663 4.75 33.15 -12.32
C GLY A 663 5.14 32.07 -13.35
N ASN A 664 4.21 31.69 -14.21
CA ASN A 664 4.40 30.59 -15.15
C ASN A 664 4.99 31.11 -16.47
N ALA A 665 6.30 31.37 -16.49
CA ALA A 665 7.00 31.94 -17.66
C ALA A 665 6.94 31.06 -18.92
N GLU A 666 6.95 29.73 -18.77
CA GLU A 666 6.78 28.79 -19.89
C GLU A 666 5.39 28.93 -20.54
N CYS A 667 4.32 29.02 -19.73
CA CYS A 667 2.98 29.28 -20.25
C CYS A 667 2.88 30.62 -20.98
N ILE A 668 3.58 31.67 -20.50
CA ILE A 668 3.67 32.94 -21.22
C ILE A 668 4.37 32.72 -22.56
N THR A 669 5.49 32.00 -22.58
CA THR A 669 6.27 31.72 -23.79
C THR A 669 5.43 31.02 -24.86
N GLU A 670 4.57 30.08 -24.48
CA GLU A 670 3.63 29.43 -25.40
C GLU A 670 2.54 30.39 -25.90
N LEU A 671 1.91 31.15 -25.00
CA LEU A 671 0.82 32.07 -25.35
C LEU A 671 1.29 33.22 -26.25
N ILE A 672 2.46 33.82 -26.00
CA ILE A 672 2.94 35.00 -26.75
C ILE A 672 3.33 34.68 -28.20
N GLN A 673 3.54 33.40 -28.53
CA GLN A 673 3.84 32.95 -29.89
C GLN A 673 2.63 33.06 -30.82
N ASP A 674 1.41 32.97 -30.28
CA ASP A 674 0.19 33.07 -31.07
C ASP A 674 -0.22 34.55 -31.26
N SER A 675 -0.39 34.95 -32.52
CA SER A 675 -0.77 36.32 -32.87
C SER A 675 -2.18 36.72 -32.42
N ARG A 676 -3.04 35.77 -32.05
CA ARG A 676 -4.40 36.02 -31.55
C ARG A 676 -4.41 36.58 -30.12
N VAL A 677 -3.31 36.46 -29.38
CA VAL A 677 -3.22 36.89 -27.97
C VAL A 677 -2.92 38.39 -27.87
N ASP A 678 -3.82 39.13 -27.21
CA ASP A 678 -3.64 40.51 -26.80
C ASP A 678 -2.78 40.60 -25.53
N LEU A 679 -1.50 40.93 -25.74
CA LEU A 679 -0.51 41.02 -24.66
C LEU A 679 -0.83 42.12 -23.62
N ASP A 680 -1.62 43.13 -24.00
CA ASP A 680 -1.96 44.29 -23.18
C ASP A 680 -3.42 44.28 -22.71
N SER A 681 -4.07 43.10 -22.75
CA SER A 681 -5.44 42.93 -22.28
C SER A 681 -5.63 43.44 -20.85
N ARG A 682 -6.62 44.32 -20.67
CA ARG A 682 -6.88 45.00 -19.39
C ARG A 682 -8.03 44.35 -18.62
N ASP A 683 -7.80 44.10 -17.33
CA ASP A 683 -8.85 43.67 -16.40
C ASP A 683 -9.80 44.82 -16.01
N ASN A 684 -10.83 44.54 -15.19
CA ASN A 684 -11.81 45.55 -14.74
C ASN A 684 -11.20 46.69 -13.90
N LYS A 685 -9.94 46.56 -13.47
CA LYS A 685 -9.16 47.60 -12.78
C LYS A 685 -8.16 48.29 -13.72
N GLY A 686 -8.14 47.95 -15.00
CA GLY A 686 -7.20 48.47 -15.99
C GLY A 686 -5.82 47.82 -15.94
N ARG A 687 -5.62 46.72 -15.19
CA ARG A 687 -4.31 46.07 -15.08
C ARG A 687 -4.05 45.12 -16.24
N THR A 688 -2.83 45.12 -16.74
CA THR A 688 -2.32 44.22 -17.78
C THR A 688 -1.59 43.00 -17.17
N PRO A 689 -1.30 41.95 -17.97
CA PRO A 689 -0.45 40.83 -17.53
C PRO A 689 0.89 41.29 -16.96
N LEU A 690 1.57 42.25 -17.61
CA LEU A 690 2.83 42.82 -17.13
C LEU A 690 2.68 43.47 -15.74
N SER A 691 1.57 44.15 -15.48
CA SER A 691 1.28 44.72 -14.16
C SER A 691 1.18 43.64 -13.07
N TYR A 692 0.60 42.48 -13.39
CA TYR A 692 0.51 41.35 -12.46
C TYR A 692 1.88 40.72 -12.18
N ALA A 693 2.67 40.44 -13.21
CA ALA A 693 4.02 39.90 -13.05
C ALA A 693 4.91 40.82 -12.20
N ALA A 694 4.85 42.13 -12.47
CA ALA A 694 5.58 43.15 -11.72
C ALA A 694 5.09 43.31 -10.27
N GLU A 695 3.78 43.24 -10.00
CA GLU A 695 3.21 43.32 -8.64
C GLU A 695 3.61 42.12 -7.77
N VAL A 696 3.64 40.91 -8.33
CA VAL A 696 3.93 39.68 -7.57
C VAL A 696 5.44 39.40 -7.47
N GLY A 697 6.23 39.87 -8.44
CA GLY A 697 7.69 39.72 -8.42
C GLY A 697 8.22 38.59 -9.30
N HIS A 698 7.52 38.28 -10.39
CA HIS A 698 7.91 37.22 -11.32
C HIS A 698 8.78 37.77 -12.44
N GLU A 699 10.08 37.97 -12.15
CA GLU A 699 11.07 38.55 -13.06
C GLU A 699 11.12 37.87 -14.44
N TYR A 700 11.16 36.53 -14.51
CA TYR A 700 11.20 35.81 -15.78
C TYR A 700 9.95 36.06 -16.64
N CYS A 701 8.77 36.21 -16.02
CA CYS A 701 7.55 36.59 -16.74
C CYS A 701 7.64 38.02 -17.28
N VAL A 702 8.25 38.94 -16.51
CA VAL A 702 8.52 40.32 -16.95
C VAL A 702 9.47 40.32 -18.13
N THR A 703 10.59 39.59 -18.05
CA THR A 703 11.58 39.45 -19.13
C THR A 703 10.96 38.91 -20.40
N GLU A 704 10.18 37.81 -20.34
CA GLU A 704 9.54 37.24 -21.52
C GLU A 704 8.54 38.20 -22.18
N LEU A 705 7.73 38.92 -21.38
CA LEU A 705 6.80 39.92 -21.91
C LEU A 705 7.53 41.10 -22.56
N ILE A 706 8.60 41.63 -21.93
CA ILE A 706 9.41 42.74 -22.47
C ILE A 706 10.06 42.33 -23.79
N ARG A 707 10.65 41.13 -23.86
CA ARG A 707 11.40 40.59 -25.00
C ARG A 707 10.56 40.54 -26.29
N THR A 708 9.24 40.47 -26.18
CA THR A 708 8.35 40.52 -27.36
C THR A 708 8.45 41.83 -28.14
N GLY A 709 8.86 42.93 -27.50
CA GLY A 709 8.86 44.27 -28.08
C GLY A 709 7.46 44.85 -28.37
N ARG A 710 6.38 44.09 -28.12
CA ARG A 710 4.99 44.45 -28.47
C ARG A 710 4.16 44.97 -27.30
N VAL A 711 4.62 44.74 -26.06
CA VAL A 711 3.92 45.13 -24.83
C VAL A 711 4.09 46.62 -24.52
N ASP A 712 3.00 47.28 -24.12
CA ASP A 712 3.00 48.62 -23.52
C ASP A 712 3.52 48.57 -22.07
N LEU A 713 4.81 48.88 -21.91
CA LEU A 713 5.50 48.82 -20.62
C LEU A 713 5.00 49.85 -19.59
N ASP A 714 4.31 50.91 -20.04
CA ASP A 714 3.76 52.00 -19.21
C ASP A 714 2.24 52.00 -19.15
N SER A 715 1.60 50.87 -19.47
CA SER A 715 0.16 50.74 -19.39
C SER A 715 -0.36 51.09 -17.99
N ARG A 716 -1.30 52.03 -17.95
CA ARG A 716 -1.84 52.59 -16.70
C ARG A 716 -3.14 51.91 -16.30
N ASP A 717 -3.24 51.53 -15.03
CA ASP A 717 -4.48 51.06 -14.43
C ASP A 717 -5.48 52.21 -14.16
N ASN A 718 -6.68 51.90 -13.65
CA ASN A 718 -7.71 52.90 -13.34
C ASN A 718 -7.29 53.93 -12.28
N LYS A 719 -6.15 53.74 -11.60
CA LYS A 719 -5.55 54.68 -10.65
C LYS A 719 -4.31 55.38 -11.21
N GLY A 720 -3.99 55.19 -12.49
CA GLY A 720 -2.83 55.75 -13.16
C GLY A 720 -1.51 55.01 -12.88
N ARG A 721 -1.54 53.83 -12.25
CA ARG A 721 -0.33 53.11 -11.85
C ARG A 721 0.20 52.25 -13.00
N THR A 722 1.51 52.30 -13.22
CA THR A 722 2.25 51.49 -14.20
C THR A 722 2.79 50.19 -13.59
N PRO A 723 3.22 49.19 -14.38
CA PRO A 723 3.92 48.01 -13.88
C PRO A 723 5.11 48.35 -12.97
N LEU A 724 5.91 49.37 -13.33
CA LEU A 724 7.03 49.84 -12.50
C LEU A 724 6.55 50.37 -11.14
N SER A 725 5.40 51.08 -11.10
CA SER A 725 4.78 51.52 -9.84
C SER A 725 4.36 50.35 -8.95
N TYR A 726 3.89 49.26 -9.55
CA TYR A 726 3.53 48.04 -8.83
C TYR A 726 4.75 47.31 -8.28
N ALA A 727 5.81 47.11 -9.07
CA ALA A 727 7.06 46.51 -8.62
C ALA A 727 7.70 47.31 -7.47
N ALA A 728 7.75 48.64 -7.60
CA ALA A 728 8.29 49.52 -6.58
C ALA A 728 7.50 49.51 -5.28
N ARG A 729 6.17 49.39 -5.35
CA ARG A 729 5.30 49.30 -4.17
C ARG A 729 5.38 47.94 -3.48
N ALA A 730 5.56 46.86 -4.24
CA ALA A 730 5.61 45.50 -3.73
C ALA A 730 7.01 45.09 -3.25
N GLY A 731 8.06 45.81 -3.66
CA GLY A 731 9.44 45.55 -3.25
C GLY A 731 10.21 44.62 -4.17
N ASN A 732 9.76 44.45 -5.42
CA ASN A 732 10.33 43.50 -6.37
C ASN A 732 11.46 44.16 -7.19
N ALA A 733 12.66 44.22 -6.62
CA ALA A 733 13.81 44.93 -7.19
C ALA A 733 14.32 44.30 -8.50
N GLU A 734 14.17 42.99 -8.66
CA GLU A 734 14.55 42.24 -9.86
C GLU A 734 13.64 42.63 -11.04
N CYS A 735 12.33 42.69 -10.83
CA CYS A 735 11.40 43.21 -11.84
C CYS A 735 11.68 44.68 -12.21
N ILE A 736 12.09 45.51 -11.24
CA ILE A 736 12.54 46.89 -11.52
C ILE A 736 13.78 46.84 -12.41
N THR A 737 14.76 46.00 -12.08
CA THR A 737 16.01 45.85 -12.83
C THR A 737 15.75 45.48 -14.29
N GLU A 738 14.80 44.60 -14.56
CA GLU A 738 14.39 44.24 -15.93
C GLU A 738 13.68 45.40 -16.63
N LEU A 739 12.72 46.06 -15.96
CA LEU A 739 11.95 47.16 -16.56
C LEU A 739 12.82 48.39 -16.88
N ILE A 740 13.73 48.79 -15.99
CA ILE A 740 14.53 50.02 -16.16
C ILE A 740 15.58 49.90 -17.29
N GLN A 741 15.91 48.69 -17.73
CA GLN A 741 16.82 48.45 -18.84
C GLN A 741 16.21 48.84 -20.19
N ASP A 742 14.88 48.80 -20.31
CA ASP A 742 14.18 49.19 -21.53
C ASP A 742 13.97 50.71 -21.58
N SER A 743 14.43 51.35 -22.65
CA SER A 743 14.34 52.81 -22.83
C SER A 743 12.91 53.31 -23.00
N ARG A 744 11.94 52.44 -23.27
CA ARG A 744 10.52 52.79 -23.42
C ARG A 744 9.82 53.07 -22.09
N VAL A 745 10.42 52.68 -20.95
CA VAL A 745 9.82 52.85 -19.63
C VAL A 745 10.04 54.27 -19.08
N ASP A 746 8.95 54.95 -18.77
CA ASP A 746 8.91 56.20 -18.02
C ASP A 746 9.09 55.96 -16.52
N LEU A 747 10.33 56.16 -16.06
CA LEU A 747 10.73 55.95 -14.66
C LEU A 747 10.00 56.87 -13.67
N ASP A 748 9.49 58.01 -14.14
CA ASP A 748 8.83 59.04 -13.34
C ASP A 748 7.32 59.12 -13.59
N SER A 749 6.73 58.08 -14.20
CA SER A 749 5.30 58.01 -14.47
C SER A 749 4.47 58.21 -13.20
N ARG A 750 3.47 59.09 -13.26
CA ARG A 750 2.70 59.56 -12.10
C ARG A 750 1.31 58.91 -12.05
N ASP A 751 0.94 58.39 -10.87
CA ASP A 751 -0.42 57.92 -10.60
C ASP A 751 -1.43 59.09 -10.49
N ASN A 752 -2.72 58.79 -10.32
CA ASN A 752 -3.77 59.82 -10.16
C ASN A 752 -3.59 60.70 -8.90
N LYS A 753 -2.70 60.30 -7.97
CA LYS A 753 -2.30 61.09 -6.79
C LYS A 753 -0.98 61.84 -7.02
N GLY A 754 -0.38 61.74 -8.20
CA GLY A 754 0.89 62.36 -8.55
C GLY A 754 2.12 61.60 -8.03
N ARG A 755 1.98 60.36 -7.54
CA ARG A 755 3.09 59.58 -7.00
C ARG A 755 3.85 58.85 -8.10
N THR A 756 5.17 58.85 -8.00
CA THR A 756 6.10 58.12 -8.88
C THR A 756 6.45 56.74 -8.30
N PRO A 757 7.04 55.82 -9.08
CA PRO A 757 7.58 54.56 -8.56
C PRO A 757 8.55 54.77 -7.39
N LEU A 758 9.44 55.76 -7.47
CA LEU A 758 10.36 56.08 -6.36
C LEU A 758 9.61 56.52 -5.10
N SER A 759 8.50 57.26 -5.24
CA SER A 759 7.64 57.63 -4.12
C SER A 759 7.05 56.41 -3.41
N TYR A 760 6.65 55.39 -4.18
CA TYR A 760 6.13 54.13 -3.62
C TYR A 760 7.21 53.31 -2.91
N ALA A 761 8.39 53.15 -3.52
CA ALA A 761 9.51 52.43 -2.90
C ALA A 761 9.94 53.11 -1.59
N ALA A 762 9.97 54.44 -1.56
CA ALA A 762 10.28 55.22 -0.36
C ALA A 762 9.16 55.21 0.70
N GLU A 763 7.88 55.15 0.29
CA GLU A 763 6.73 55.04 1.21
C GLU A 763 6.76 53.72 1.99
N VAL A 764 7.08 52.61 1.32
CA VAL A 764 7.10 51.27 1.92
C VAL A 764 8.46 50.89 2.50
N GLY A 765 9.54 51.59 2.13
CA GLY A 765 10.89 51.35 2.68
C GLY A 765 11.68 50.27 1.94
N HIS A 766 11.38 50.02 0.66
CA HIS A 766 12.08 49.00 -0.13
C HIS A 766 13.43 49.52 -0.62
N GLU A 767 14.45 49.40 0.22
CA GLU A 767 15.81 49.93 0.01
C GLU A 767 16.45 49.51 -1.32
N TYR A 768 16.29 48.23 -1.72
CA TYR A 768 16.82 47.74 -2.99
C TYR A 768 16.12 48.37 -4.19
N CYS A 769 14.78 48.53 -4.15
CA CYS A 769 14.03 49.24 -5.17
C CYS A 769 14.44 50.72 -5.27
N VAL A 770 14.61 51.38 -4.11
CA VAL A 770 15.12 52.76 -4.04
C VAL A 770 16.52 52.84 -4.65
N THR A 771 17.40 51.88 -4.33
CA THR A 771 18.77 51.82 -4.85
C THR A 771 18.78 51.64 -6.37
N GLU A 772 18.03 50.68 -6.92
CA GLU A 772 17.99 50.43 -8.36
C GLU A 772 17.43 51.61 -9.15
N LEU A 773 16.36 52.24 -8.65
CA LEU A 773 15.78 53.44 -9.28
C LEU A 773 16.77 54.62 -9.27
N ILE A 774 17.42 54.89 -8.14
CA ILE A 774 18.41 55.97 -8.01
C ILE A 774 19.64 55.72 -8.91
N ARG A 775 20.12 54.48 -8.98
CA ARG A 775 21.33 54.09 -9.72
C ARG A 775 21.21 54.40 -11.22
N THR A 776 19.99 54.45 -11.76
CA THR A 776 19.76 54.86 -13.16
C THR A 776 20.26 56.26 -13.47
N GLY A 777 20.31 57.17 -12.47
CA GLY A 777 20.60 58.58 -12.66
C GLY A 777 19.58 59.37 -13.48
N ARG A 778 18.47 58.73 -13.89
CA ARG A 778 17.41 59.29 -14.76
C ARG A 778 16.13 59.68 -14.01
N VAL A 779 15.97 59.21 -12.77
CA VAL A 779 14.78 59.45 -11.94
C VAL A 779 14.82 60.83 -11.29
N ASP A 780 13.69 61.54 -11.31
CA ASP A 780 13.47 62.76 -10.53
C ASP A 780 13.29 62.44 -9.03
N LEU A 781 14.36 62.66 -8.27
CA LEU A 781 14.40 62.38 -6.83
C LEU A 781 13.47 63.29 -6.01
N ASP A 782 13.08 64.45 -6.55
CA ASP A 782 12.30 65.48 -5.86
C ASP A 782 10.86 65.58 -6.41
N SER A 783 10.42 64.59 -7.19
CA SER A 783 9.07 64.57 -7.76
C SER A 783 8.00 64.66 -6.66
N ARG A 784 7.09 65.63 -6.81
CA ARG A 784 6.10 65.96 -5.77
C ARG A 784 4.73 65.40 -6.10
N ASP A 785 4.07 64.71 -5.16
CA ASP A 785 2.69 64.25 -5.33
C ASP A 785 1.65 65.41 -5.30
N ASN A 786 0.36 65.09 -5.39
CA ASN A 786 -0.72 66.09 -5.30
C ASN A 786 -0.83 66.79 -3.94
N LYS A 787 -0.11 66.34 -2.91
CA LYS A 787 0.03 67.02 -1.62
C LYS A 787 1.34 67.80 -1.50
N GLY A 788 2.20 67.75 -2.52
CA GLY A 788 3.52 68.38 -2.51
C GLY A 788 4.61 67.53 -1.86
N ARG A 789 4.36 66.26 -1.55
CA ARG A 789 5.30 65.37 -0.86
C ARG A 789 6.26 64.71 -1.84
N THR A 790 7.53 64.66 -1.48
CA THR A 790 8.61 63.98 -2.22
C THR A 790 8.84 62.55 -1.73
N PRO A 791 9.57 61.70 -2.47
CA PRO A 791 10.03 60.41 -1.96
C PRO A 791 10.73 60.50 -0.60
N LEU A 792 11.60 61.51 -0.40
CA LEU A 792 12.24 61.76 0.90
C LEU A 792 11.21 62.05 2.01
N SER A 793 10.16 62.83 1.70
CA SER A 793 9.08 63.08 2.66
C SER A 793 8.42 61.78 3.11
N TYR A 794 8.13 60.87 2.16
CA TYR A 794 7.54 59.57 2.44
C TYR A 794 8.43 58.66 3.29
N ALA A 795 9.72 58.59 2.99
CA ALA A 795 10.69 57.81 3.76
C ALA A 795 10.80 58.31 5.21
N ILE A 796 10.79 59.63 5.42
CA ILE A 796 10.84 60.25 6.77
C ILE A 796 9.54 60.02 7.54
N ILE A 797 8.38 60.23 6.89
CA ILE A 797 7.07 60.04 7.54
C ILE A 797 6.91 58.60 8.05
N ASN A 798 7.36 57.62 7.27
CA ASN A 798 7.27 56.20 7.62
C ASN A 798 8.51 55.69 8.38
N GLN A 799 9.49 56.56 8.65
CA GLN A 799 10.69 56.26 9.45
C GLN A 799 11.63 55.20 8.86
N TRP A 800 11.73 55.11 7.52
CA TRP A 800 12.66 54.24 6.82
C TRP A 800 14.05 54.88 6.73
N ILE A 801 14.88 54.70 7.76
CA ILE A 801 16.17 55.39 7.88
C ILE A 801 17.15 55.06 6.75
N GLU A 802 17.17 53.84 6.27
CA GLU A 802 18.02 53.39 5.18
C GLU A 802 17.58 54.00 3.85
N ALA A 803 16.27 54.05 3.56
CA ALA A 803 15.75 54.74 2.38
C ALA A 803 16.06 56.25 2.43
N VAL A 804 15.96 56.88 3.62
CA VAL A 804 16.40 58.27 3.83
C VAL A 804 17.90 58.41 3.55
N ALA A 805 18.74 57.53 4.10
CA ALA A 805 20.18 57.56 3.88
C ALA A 805 20.55 57.38 2.41
N LEU A 806 19.90 56.46 1.70
CA LEU A 806 20.11 56.20 0.26
C LEU A 806 19.77 57.43 -0.58
N LEU A 807 18.61 58.06 -0.34
CA LEU A 807 18.18 59.27 -1.03
C LEU A 807 19.14 60.43 -0.77
N LEU A 808 19.50 60.68 0.49
CA LEU A 808 20.39 61.78 0.87
C LEU A 808 21.83 61.59 0.36
N ARG A 809 22.34 60.35 0.32
CA ARG A 809 23.70 60.03 -0.17
C ARG A 809 23.91 60.39 -1.64
N THR A 810 22.84 60.59 -2.41
CA THR A 810 22.94 61.06 -3.80
C THR A 810 23.50 62.48 -3.92
N GLY A 811 23.36 63.31 -2.87
CA GLY A 811 23.72 64.73 -2.88
C GLY A 811 22.86 65.61 -3.80
N LYS A 812 21.81 65.05 -4.41
CA LYS A 812 20.95 65.73 -5.40
C LYS A 812 19.54 66.05 -4.88
N VAL A 813 19.14 65.46 -3.76
CA VAL A 813 17.80 65.64 -3.18
C VAL A 813 17.67 67.00 -2.49
N ASN A 814 16.59 67.72 -2.77
CA ASN A 814 16.29 69.01 -2.15
C ASN A 814 15.62 68.83 -0.77
N ILE A 815 16.38 69.10 0.29
CA ILE A 815 15.95 68.97 1.69
C ILE A 815 15.13 70.16 2.23
N ASP A 816 15.13 71.30 1.53
CA ASP A 816 14.37 72.51 1.92
C ASP A 816 12.95 72.54 1.31
N CYS A 817 12.69 71.55 0.47
CA CYS A 817 11.41 70.97 0.10
C CYS A 817 10.16 71.19 0.97
N THR A 818 9.27 72.19 0.78
CA THR A 818 7.99 72.21 1.52
C THR A 818 6.81 71.63 0.75
N ASP A 819 5.96 70.86 1.44
CA ASP A 819 4.69 70.38 0.89
C ASP A 819 3.58 71.47 0.90
N ARG A 820 2.35 71.14 0.49
CA ARG A 820 1.23 72.10 0.47
C ARG A 820 0.79 72.61 1.85
N HIS A 821 1.25 71.98 2.93
CA HIS A 821 1.04 72.42 4.30
C HIS A 821 2.23 73.21 4.87
N GLY A 822 3.24 73.49 4.05
CA GLY A 822 4.46 74.20 4.45
C GLY A 822 5.43 73.34 5.26
N LEU A 823 5.32 72.02 5.23
CA LEU A 823 6.18 71.12 6.01
C LEU A 823 7.39 70.68 5.20
N SER A 824 8.60 70.93 5.73
CA SER A 824 9.87 70.45 5.19
C SER A 824 10.19 69.01 5.63
N PRO A 825 11.11 68.29 4.94
CA PRO A 825 11.74 67.06 5.44
C PRO A 825 12.20 67.17 6.90
N MET A 826 12.79 68.30 7.29
CA MET A 826 13.22 68.55 8.67
C MET A 826 12.03 68.64 9.65
N ASP A 827 10.90 69.22 9.24
CA ASP A 827 9.70 69.29 10.08
C ASP A 827 9.04 67.92 10.25
N TYR A 828 9.01 67.12 9.20
CA TYR A 828 8.59 65.72 9.27
C TYR A 828 9.50 64.91 10.22
N ALA A 829 10.82 65.06 10.12
CA ALA A 829 11.76 64.37 11.00
C ALA A 829 11.61 64.78 12.48
N ARG A 830 11.37 66.07 12.76
CA ARG A 830 11.07 66.57 14.11
C ARG A 830 9.77 65.99 14.67
N ARG A 831 8.73 65.87 13.83
CA ARG A 831 7.44 65.28 14.22
C ARG A 831 7.57 63.80 14.54
N CYS A 832 8.35 63.05 13.75
CA CYS A 832 8.58 61.62 13.99
C CYS A 832 9.50 61.33 15.18
N LYS A 833 10.29 62.31 15.66
CA LYS A 833 11.23 62.19 16.79
C LYS A 833 12.28 61.06 16.64
N HIS A 834 12.60 60.66 15.42
CA HIS A 834 13.56 59.60 15.15
C HIS A 834 15.01 60.15 15.16
N PRO A 835 15.87 59.78 16.13
CA PRO A 835 17.18 60.41 16.32
C PRO A 835 18.14 60.19 15.13
N GLY A 836 18.10 59.00 14.51
CA GLY A 836 18.94 58.71 13.34
C GLY A 836 18.63 59.57 12.11
N ILE A 837 17.34 59.69 11.74
CA ILE A 837 16.90 60.54 10.62
C ILE A 837 17.19 62.02 10.88
N LEU A 838 16.97 62.51 12.12
CA LEU A 838 17.35 63.87 12.52
C LEU A 838 18.87 64.10 12.42
N GLY A 839 19.67 63.09 12.76
CA GLY A 839 21.12 63.10 12.59
C GLY A 839 21.51 63.24 11.11
N LEU A 840 20.94 62.40 10.23
CA LEU A 840 21.22 62.42 8.80
C LEU A 840 20.93 63.78 8.14
N LEU A 841 19.80 64.42 8.46
CA LEU A 841 19.45 65.74 7.92
C LEU A 841 20.31 66.89 8.48
N ARG A 842 20.71 66.80 9.75
CA ARG A 842 21.58 67.82 10.39
C ARG A 842 23.00 67.81 9.83
N CYS A 843 23.55 66.64 9.52
CA CYS A 843 24.89 66.51 8.95
C CYS A 843 25.03 67.12 7.54
N LEU A 844 23.92 67.40 6.84
CA LEU A 844 23.91 67.99 5.50
C LEU A 844 23.56 69.49 5.49
N THR A 845 23.05 70.02 6.61
CA THR A 845 22.69 71.44 6.79
C THR A 845 23.74 72.24 7.57
N ALA A 846 24.75 71.54 8.11
CA ALA A 846 25.95 72.10 8.72
C ALA A 846 27.11 72.02 7.73
#